data_AF-A0A504Z7V9-F1
#
_entry.id   AF-A0A504Z7V9-F1
#
_cell.length_a   1.000
_cell.length_b   1.000
_cell.length_c   1.000
_cell.angle_alpha   90.00
_cell.angle_beta   90.00
_cell.angle_gamma   90.00
#
_symmetry.space_group_name_H-M   'P 1'
#
loop_
_entity.id
_entity.type
_entity.pdbx_description
1 polymer ?
#
loop_
_entity_poly.entity_id
_entity_poly.type
_entity_poly.pdbx_seq_one_letter_code
_entity_poly.pdbx_strand_id
1 'polypeptide(L)'
;MNQADSPQGDTSDENSLHRVFSGHDQSHTPNHRDSSKDESDNQSDTEETGKQQETINYDELLIAMPDLRYEKSEDSDSSIESPNVDPDASDRLVSTIGATSVIDALEQLSYQRKSTATEVAYLKHRYLKLCSCLAMSRDGEFDLLQHAKRLTIELESLHEELAKADTYPENYNTQADQLRMQLLQAENQRLEREEHCDELSYILEGLQEEKKMLQREYDRLPKEEETKHLRRQLEQSIEELKLENSKKTGETRQLIQTLKDAQEALNEEMKLSEDAKQKVDSLNNELNEQKLIPLHYARESDKVAKQLDEARKLRVESTEEYGLLREEFNNLDALRIKLEIESAKLDGQSAKKQRRIFDMQTQYDAVNSQLEMKQQKATELALERTEAELRMNHLMNERALLHDRVKRLTRERDEAVRDNRKAEYGLQAIKDAVKFAKMQRVEKRAACTKFKMQGLHKDVEEKRRKLLAEVVALQGAVLQQSGLSEAEQTRVRKIMADQNQMNLELGDLRIETVELARLAAIKADEREQKSRDFRAASSRYTRIVDEIKTKKLQIQEYEKSLRETLRHSRDFATLYDAIKEERSNCMSLIQLAQQRMQEMQEKMRICTNEVQILRENFKQKDLQIGRLRNRYKISVTDRDGLRSELSKQDCLERELESRKEQLIMEIESHNREIFRSKQTMMNVTEDMTRVLQLRNDRAVQLIERNEELCVLQEKSRILEQTQVNGESELSKLNEQLQWLRQERQDLERSNQLYKKSVTHRRELEGELTSRQIQLAVCKDRVTRLEKAAIDPTLPVIDSETNEPVCLDLAQVSRNQMATIPTSLVKPRVRELAGKDMDPAEIRSKMDSIQCQLLVKEHKLLELDMLLKAVNRLVEKLESRAVLDKEITLQWAKQMNDRKTDVKQTSKKLKSNTAEMAMLMAIAFKLEQKVQERRCQLAQCCKRMESGEVPCDEFEKAWKRYERRKNQKPLHVWEEYVYEDSWTTAEERPNAYLAQLEFEKCSPQVKDAPPNTEETITKLLVLRTTHGPVPFGAHAPFRPTGPSANMRHFRKPKLPELET
;
A
#
# COMPACT_ATOMS: atom_id res chain seq x y z
N MET A 1 -30.77 54.99 68.58
CA MET A 1 -29.45 55.10 69.25
C MET A 1 -28.41 54.66 68.24
N ASN A 2 -27.39 55.50 68.08
CA ASN A 2 -26.09 55.37 67.38
C ASN A 2 -25.92 54.42 66.19
N GLN A 3 -25.43 54.99 65.09
CA GLN A 3 -24.75 54.29 63.99
C GLN A 3 -23.30 53.91 64.38
N ALA A 4 -22.72 53.01 63.60
CA ALA A 4 -21.29 52.82 63.32
C ALA A 4 -21.26 52.18 61.92
N ASP A 5 -20.65 52.73 60.86
CA ASP A 5 -19.57 53.72 60.70
C ASP A 5 -18.20 53.28 61.25
N SER A 6 -17.27 53.17 60.29
CA SER A 6 -15.81 53.03 60.33
C SER A 6 -15.14 54.28 60.96
N PRO A 7 -13.79 54.47 60.99
CA PRO A 7 -12.70 53.70 60.37
C PRO A 7 -11.43 53.53 61.24
N GLN A 8 -10.34 53.04 60.61
CA GLN A 8 -8.88 53.26 60.85
C GLN A 8 -8.12 51.99 60.42
N GLY A 9 -6.93 52.04 59.82
CA GLY A 9 -6.15 53.18 59.31
C GLY A 9 -4.74 52.70 58.92
N ASP A 10 -4.16 53.23 57.84
CA ASP A 10 -2.85 52.80 57.33
C ASP A 10 -1.67 53.31 58.18
N THR A 11 -0.57 52.53 58.22
CA THR A 11 0.80 53.03 57.98
C THR A 11 1.70 51.88 57.50
N SER A 12 2.78 52.23 56.79
CA SER A 12 3.80 51.33 56.25
C SER A 12 5.00 51.15 57.21
N ASP A 13 6.14 50.71 56.65
CA ASP A 13 7.51 50.80 57.20
C ASP A 13 7.91 49.66 58.19
N GLU A 14 9.13 49.09 58.18
CA GLU A 14 10.30 49.38 57.33
C GLU A 14 11.29 48.19 57.15
N ASN A 15 12.16 48.35 56.13
CA ASN A 15 13.54 47.85 55.89
C ASN A 15 14.24 46.95 56.94
N SER A 16 14.91 45.82 56.59
CA SER A 16 16.02 45.56 55.63
C SER A 16 17.43 45.89 56.17
N LEU A 17 18.38 44.91 56.15
CA LEU A 17 19.85 45.14 56.21
C LEU A 17 20.72 43.85 55.96
N HIS A 18 21.56 43.88 54.90
CA HIS A 18 22.99 43.43 54.79
C HIS A 18 23.47 41.98 55.17
N ARG A 19 24.58 41.41 54.62
CA ARG A 19 25.37 41.56 53.35
C ARG A 19 26.47 40.45 53.27
N VAL A 20 27.48 40.60 52.38
CA VAL A 20 28.78 39.87 52.24
C VAL A 20 28.72 38.63 51.32
N PHE A 21 29.60 38.38 50.33
CA PHE A 21 30.70 39.16 49.69
C PHE A 21 30.65 39.01 48.14
N SER A 22 31.66 39.46 47.39
CA SER A 22 31.59 39.70 45.92
C SER A 22 32.89 39.40 45.15
N GLY A 23 32.81 39.06 43.85
CA GLY A 23 33.95 39.26 42.93
C GLY A 23 33.85 38.64 41.52
N HIS A 24 33.88 39.49 40.47
CA HIS A 24 34.53 39.36 39.14
C HIS A 24 34.13 38.17 38.20
N ASP A 25 34.09 38.27 36.85
CA ASP A 25 34.44 39.40 35.95
C ASP A 25 33.83 39.34 34.51
N GLN A 26 34.02 40.43 33.74
CA GLN A 26 34.18 40.54 32.27
C GLN A 26 33.07 40.16 31.23
N SER A 27 32.41 41.21 30.72
CA SER A 27 32.24 41.62 29.30
C SER A 27 32.22 40.62 28.12
N HIS A 28 31.18 40.69 27.24
CA HIS A 28 31.30 41.48 25.98
C HIS A 28 29.97 41.69 25.20
N THR A 29 30.03 42.65 24.26
CA THR A 29 29.03 43.20 23.31
C THR A 29 29.16 42.54 21.90
N PRO A 30 28.47 42.95 20.77
CA PRO A 30 27.43 43.98 20.55
C PRO A 30 26.25 43.57 19.59
N ASN A 31 25.47 44.59 19.14
CA ASN A 31 24.70 44.70 17.88
C ASN A 31 23.30 44.02 17.80
N HIS A 32 22.17 44.76 17.65
CA HIS A 32 21.72 45.75 16.61
C HIS A 32 20.77 45.07 15.59
N ARG A 33 19.74 45.67 14.99
CA ARG A 33 18.97 46.96 15.05
C ARG A 33 17.74 46.78 14.13
N ASP A 34 16.67 47.59 14.05
CA ASP A 34 16.11 48.76 14.75
C ASP A 34 14.57 48.65 14.58
N SER A 35 13.67 49.10 15.48
CA SER A 35 13.12 50.48 15.68
C SER A 35 12.56 51.15 14.39
N SER A 36 11.53 52.00 14.40
CA SER A 36 10.74 52.68 15.47
C SER A 36 9.32 53.00 14.91
N LYS A 37 8.22 53.24 15.67
CA LYS A 37 7.90 54.35 16.62
C LYS A 37 7.98 55.76 15.97
N ASP A 38 7.09 56.75 16.16
CA ASP A 38 5.84 56.94 16.93
C ASP A 38 4.97 58.10 16.34
N GLU A 39 3.73 58.27 16.83
CA GLU A 39 3.00 59.53 17.24
C GLU A 39 3.07 60.86 16.40
N SER A 40 2.06 61.76 16.33
CA SER A 40 0.67 61.84 16.85
C SER A 40 -0.20 62.97 16.19
N ASP A 41 -1.49 63.03 16.57
CA ASP A 41 -2.38 64.20 16.75
C ASP A 41 -3.24 64.90 15.64
N ASN A 42 -4.53 65.07 16.02
CA ASN A 42 -5.52 66.14 15.77
C ASN A 42 -6.23 66.41 14.41
N GLN A 43 -7.50 65.97 14.36
CA GLN A 43 -8.76 66.76 14.14
C GLN A 43 -8.74 67.92 13.10
N SER A 44 -9.59 67.93 12.06
CA SER A 44 -11.01 68.29 12.20
C SER A 44 -11.86 68.09 10.92
N ASP A 45 -13.14 67.78 11.14
CA ASP A 45 -14.39 68.03 10.38
C ASP A 45 -14.42 68.23 8.85
N THR A 46 -15.17 67.36 8.14
CA THR A 46 -16.37 67.74 7.34
C THR A 46 -17.19 66.50 6.91
N GLU A 47 -18.41 66.72 6.39
CA GLU A 47 -19.48 65.71 6.26
C GLU A 47 -19.69 65.16 4.83
N GLU A 48 -20.79 64.39 4.66
CA GLU A 48 -21.51 64.04 3.42
C GLU A 48 -21.03 62.85 2.55
N THR A 49 -21.69 61.71 2.79
CA THR A 49 -22.37 60.83 1.80
C THR A 49 -21.70 60.44 0.47
N GLY A 50 -21.61 59.12 0.22
CA GLY A 50 -21.40 58.60 -1.15
C GLY A 50 -21.46 57.08 -1.24
N LYS A 51 -22.60 56.52 -1.69
CA LYS A 51 -22.66 55.11 -2.11
C LYS A 51 -21.95 54.96 -3.46
N GLN A 52 -21.09 53.96 -3.61
CA GLN A 52 -20.70 53.44 -4.92
C GLN A 52 -20.82 51.91 -4.94
N GLN A 53 -21.25 51.37 -6.08
CA GLN A 53 -21.51 49.95 -6.29
C GLN A 53 -20.32 49.32 -7.01
N GLU A 54 -19.92 48.11 -6.62
CA GLU A 54 -18.88 47.38 -7.33
C GLU A 54 -19.40 46.92 -8.71
N THR A 55 -18.74 47.35 -9.77
CA THR A 55 -19.01 46.90 -11.14
C THR A 55 -18.15 45.68 -11.47
N ILE A 56 -18.78 44.54 -11.71
CA ILE A 56 -18.08 43.31 -12.10
C ILE A 56 -17.78 43.35 -13.60
N ASN A 57 -16.50 43.24 -13.95
CA ASN A 57 -16.00 43.25 -15.32
C ASN A 57 -15.99 41.83 -15.92
N TYR A 58 -16.55 41.66 -17.12
CA TYR A 58 -16.53 40.42 -17.89
C TYR A 58 -16.39 40.72 -19.40
N ASP A 59 -15.15 40.69 -19.89
CA ASP A 59 -14.81 40.85 -21.30
C ASP A 59 -13.88 39.71 -21.74
N GLU A 60 -14.44 38.63 -22.31
CA GLU A 60 -13.75 37.74 -23.26
C GLU A 60 -14.72 36.71 -23.88
N LEU A 61 -15.18 36.96 -25.12
CA LEU A 61 -15.49 35.92 -26.12
C LEU A 61 -15.87 36.53 -27.49
N LEU A 62 -14.85 36.80 -28.31
CA LEU A 62 -15.01 37.23 -29.70
C LEU A 62 -15.34 36.04 -30.63
N ILE A 63 -16.50 36.09 -31.30
CA ILE A 63 -16.77 35.34 -32.54
C ILE A 63 -17.38 36.31 -33.54
N ALA A 64 -16.70 36.53 -34.67
CA ALA A 64 -17.09 37.51 -35.68
C ALA A 64 -18.07 36.96 -36.72
N MET A 65 -19.07 37.77 -37.07
CA MET A 65 -19.89 37.69 -38.29
C MET A 65 -20.06 39.12 -38.86
N PRO A 66 -20.30 39.29 -40.18
CA PRO A 66 -19.81 40.50 -40.88
C PRO A 66 -20.72 41.73 -40.82
N ASP A 67 -20.12 42.89 -41.07
CA ASP A 67 -20.78 44.20 -41.15
C ASP A 67 -21.90 44.25 -42.21
N LEU A 68 -23.09 44.68 -41.79
CA LEU A 68 -24.05 45.35 -42.66
C LEU A 68 -24.33 46.73 -42.06
N ARG A 69 -23.98 47.78 -42.82
CA ARG A 69 -24.14 49.16 -42.38
C ARG A 69 -25.62 49.53 -42.34
N TYR A 70 -26.07 50.07 -41.22
CA TYR A 70 -27.29 50.85 -41.12
C TYR A 70 -26.99 52.09 -40.29
N GLU A 71 -26.90 53.24 -40.96
CA GLU A 71 -26.82 54.55 -40.29
C GLU A 71 -28.24 54.93 -39.84
N LYS A 72 -28.36 55.53 -38.64
CA LYS A 72 -29.60 56.10 -38.12
C LYS A 72 -29.54 57.63 -38.21
N SER A 73 -30.62 58.25 -38.67
CA SER A 73 -30.90 59.67 -38.44
C SER A 73 -32.42 59.90 -38.43
N GLU A 74 -32.97 59.85 -37.21
CA GLU A 74 -34.00 60.74 -36.66
C GLU A 74 -35.12 61.27 -37.59
N ASP A 75 -36.30 60.66 -37.43
CA ASP A 75 -37.60 61.29 -37.17
C ASP A 75 -37.97 62.64 -37.83
N SER A 76 -39.02 62.66 -38.65
CA SER A 76 -40.03 63.73 -38.63
C SER A 76 -41.36 63.26 -39.23
N ASP A 77 -42.46 63.87 -38.78
CA ASP A 77 -43.83 63.41 -39.03
C ASP A 77 -44.43 63.74 -40.41
N SER A 78 -45.47 62.94 -40.72
CA SER A 78 -46.72 63.31 -41.41
C SER A 78 -46.91 63.03 -42.91
N SER A 79 -48.20 62.93 -43.24
CA SER A 79 -48.81 63.18 -44.56
C SER A 79 -48.70 62.06 -45.60
N ILE A 80 -49.74 61.22 -45.60
CA ILE A 80 -50.08 60.26 -46.65
C ILE A 80 -50.26 60.98 -47.99
N GLU A 81 -49.51 60.61 -49.02
CA GLU A 81 -49.94 60.76 -50.42
C GLU A 81 -49.35 59.64 -51.28
N SER A 82 -50.15 59.07 -52.19
CA SER A 82 -49.80 57.90 -52.99
C SER A 82 -49.65 58.25 -54.47
N PRO A 83 -48.57 57.82 -55.15
CA PRO A 83 -48.46 57.95 -56.60
C PRO A 83 -48.33 56.61 -57.33
N ASN A 84 -49.22 56.44 -58.33
CA ASN A 84 -49.09 55.73 -59.60
C ASN A 84 -48.13 54.53 -59.75
N VAL A 85 -48.73 53.41 -60.17
CA VAL A 85 -48.06 52.38 -60.97
C VAL A 85 -48.00 52.85 -62.44
N ASP A 86 -46.79 53.01 -62.99
CA ASP A 86 -46.54 53.08 -64.45
C ASP A 86 -45.99 51.72 -64.94
N PRO A 87 -46.78 50.89 -65.65
CA PRO A 87 -46.41 49.52 -65.98
C PRO A 87 -45.97 49.32 -67.45
N ASP A 88 -45.12 50.21 -68.00
CA ASP A 88 -44.83 50.24 -69.46
C ASP A 88 -43.33 50.34 -69.82
N ALA A 89 -42.48 49.52 -69.17
CA ALA A 89 -41.02 49.51 -69.41
C ALA A 89 -40.30 48.16 -69.12
N SER A 90 -40.74 47.05 -69.74
CA SER A 90 -39.90 45.83 -69.81
C SER A 90 -40.25 44.86 -70.92
N ASP A 91 -41.52 44.78 -71.31
CA ASP A 91 -41.91 43.86 -72.38
C ASP A 91 -41.51 44.40 -73.75
N ARG A 92 -40.93 43.52 -74.59
CA ARG A 92 -40.36 43.77 -75.94
C ARG A 92 -38.90 44.26 -76.03
N LEU A 93 -37.96 43.37 -75.73
CA LEU A 93 -36.81 43.07 -76.62
C LEU A 93 -36.17 41.73 -76.24
N VAL A 94 -35.56 41.04 -77.21
CA VAL A 94 -34.93 39.70 -77.07
C VAL A 94 -35.88 38.51 -76.84
N SER A 95 -36.65 38.18 -77.88
CA SER A 95 -36.92 36.76 -78.21
C SER A 95 -37.20 36.57 -79.72
N THR A 96 -37.99 37.46 -80.33
CA THR A 96 -38.41 37.37 -81.75
C THR A 96 -37.25 37.32 -82.75
N ILE A 97 -36.18 38.08 -82.49
CA ILE A 97 -35.01 38.22 -83.39
C ILE A 97 -34.23 36.88 -83.51
N GLY A 98 -34.17 36.08 -82.45
CA GLY A 98 -33.55 34.75 -82.50
C GLY A 98 -34.44 33.74 -83.23
N ALA A 99 -35.76 33.84 -83.05
CA ALA A 99 -36.71 32.91 -83.64
C ALA A 99 -36.79 33.00 -85.17
N THR A 100 -36.79 34.22 -85.73
CA THR A 100 -36.75 34.40 -87.20
C THR A 100 -35.43 33.90 -87.78
N SER A 101 -34.28 34.30 -87.20
CA SER A 101 -32.95 33.91 -87.68
C SER A 101 -32.76 32.39 -87.87
N VAL A 102 -33.28 31.57 -86.94
CA VAL A 102 -33.22 30.10 -87.05
C VAL A 102 -34.19 29.56 -88.11
N ILE A 103 -35.37 30.16 -88.26
CA ILE A 103 -36.34 29.80 -89.30
C ILE A 103 -35.81 30.16 -90.70
N ASP A 104 -35.17 31.31 -90.85
CA ASP A 104 -34.54 31.78 -92.09
C ASP A 104 -33.37 30.88 -92.50
N ALA A 105 -32.52 30.47 -91.53
CA ALA A 105 -31.45 29.51 -91.76
C ALA A 105 -31.98 28.13 -92.21
N LEU A 106 -33.10 27.67 -91.63
CA LEU A 106 -33.79 26.45 -92.06
C LEU A 106 -34.41 26.58 -93.47
N GLU A 107 -34.88 27.77 -93.87
CA GLU A 107 -35.32 28.03 -95.25
C GLU A 107 -34.16 28.01 -96.24
N GLN A 108 -33.03 28.65 -95.92
CA GLN A 108 -31.84 28.66 -96.77
C GLN A 108 -31.32 27.24 -97.06
N LEU A 109 -31.41 26.32 -96.10
CA LEU A 109 -31.08 24.90 -96.30
C LEU A 109 -32.01 24.22 -97.32
N SER A 110 -33.30 24.59 -97.36
CA SER A 110 -34.25 24.11 -98.39
C SER A 110 -33.95 24.68 -99.77
N TYR A 111 -33.62 25.98 -99.87
CA TYR A 111 -33.21 26.61 -101.14
C TYR A 111 -31.91 26.00 -101.70
N GLN A 112 -30.99 25.57 -100.83
CA GLN A 112 -29.78 24.84 -101.23
C GLN A 112 -30.03 23.36 -101.62
N ARG A 113 -31.28 22.88 -101.59
CA ARG A 113 -31.69 21.47 -101.87
C ARG A 113 -30.97 20.41 -101.03
N LYS A 114 -30.47 20.77 -99.83
CA LYS A 114 -29.72 19.85 -98.94
C LYS A 114 -30.61 19.02 -98.03
N SER A 115 -31.87 19.38 -97.90
CA SER A 115 -32.92 18.67 -97.14
C SER A 115 -34.25 18.79 -97.87
N THR A 116 -35.19 17.88 -97.58
CA THR A 116 -36.54 17.94 -98.17
C THR A 116 -37.39 19.01 -97.48
N ALA A 117 -38.32 19.62 -98.22
CA ALA A 117 -39.23 20.63 -97.68
C ALA A 117 -40.06 20.11 -96.49
N THR A 118 -40.38 18.81 -96.48
CA THR A 118 -41.04 18.09 -95.38
C THR A 118 -40.21 18.03 -94.10
N GLU A 119 -38.90 17.78 -94.20
CA GLU A 119 -38.00 17.77 -93.04
C GLU A 119 -37.81 19.18 -92.47
N VAL A 120 -37.69 20.19 -93.35
CA VAL A 120 -37.58 21.60 -92.95
C VAL A 120 -38.87 22.08 -92.27
N ALA A 121 -40.05 21.72 -92.79
CA ALA A 121 -41.33 22.02 -92.14
C ALA A 121 -41.46 21.34 -90.76
N TYR A 122 -41.05 20.08 -90.65
CA TYR A 122 -41.02 19.36 -89.37
C TYR A 122 -40.07 20.00 -88.35
N LEU A 123 -38.86 20.39 -88.77
CA LEU A 123 -37.88 21.05 -87.91
C LEU A 123 -38.37 22.44 -87.45
N LYS A 124 -38.96 23.25 -88.36
CA LYS A 124 -39.60 24.52 -87.99
C LYS A 124 -40.74 24.32 -86.99
N HIS A 125 -41.64 23.35 -87.22
CA HIS A 125 -42.74 23.06 -86.30
C HIS A 125 -42.22 22.63 -84.91
N ARG A 126 -41.18 21.78 -84.88
CA ARG A 126 -40.53 21.36 -83.63
C ARG A 126 -39.84 22.52 -82.91
N TYR A 127 -39.20 23.42 -83.63
CA TYR A 127 -38.58 24.64 -83.09
C TYR A 127 -39.62 25.60 -82.50
N LEU A 128 -40.68 25.93 -83.26
CA LEU A 128 -41.79 26.77 -82.81
C LEU A 128 -42.49 26.19 -81.57
N LYS A 129 -42.68 24.87 -81.51
CA LYS A 129 -43.22 24.19 -80.33
C LYS A 129 -42.30 24.33 -79.11
N LEU A 130 -40.98 24.30 -79.30
CA LEU A 130 -39.99 24.48 -78.24
C LEU A 130 -39.97 25.95 -77.74
N CYS A 131 -40.08 26.93 -78.64
CA CYS A 131 -40.28 28.34 -78.28
C CYS A 131 -41.59 28.55 -77.50
N SER A 132 -42.68 27.90 -77.88
CA SER A 132 -43.96 27.94 -77.15
C SER A 132 -43.86 27.35 -75.75
N CYS A 133 -43.16 26.21 -75.57
CA CYS A 133 -42.90 25.66 -74.23
C CYS A 133 -42.00 26.57 -73.38
N LEU A 134 -41.03 27.27 -73.98
CA LEU A 134 -40.19 28.24 -73.27
C LEU A 134 -40.96 29.52 -72.87
N ALA A 135 -41.94 29.95 -73.67
CA ALA A 135 -42.86 31.02 -73.26
C ALA A 135 -43.68 30.59 -72.04
N MET A 136 -44.41 29.47 -72.13
CA MET A 136 -45.20 28.95 -71.02
C MET A 136 -44.40 28.71 -69.72
N SER A 137 -43.12 28.36 -69.83
CA SER A 137 -42.23 28.23 -68.67
C SER A 137 -41.92 29.58 -68.01
N ARG A 138 -41.71 30.64 -68.82
CA ARG A 138 -41.48 32.01 -68.32
C ARG A 138 -42.74 32.64 -67.75
N ASP A 139 -43.89 32.40 -68.37
CA ASP A 139 -45.19 32.83 -67.88
C ASP A 139 -45.46 32.21 -66.50
N GLY A 140 -45.21 30.90 -66.34
CA GLY A 140 -45.29 30.20 -65.06
C GLY A 140 -44.26 30.65 -64.01
N GLU A 141 -43.03 30.96 -64.42
CA GLU A 141 -42.01 31.57 -63.54
C GLU A 141 -42.46 32.95 -63.04
N PHE A 142 -43.06 33.77 -63.91
CA PHE A 142 -43.58 35.09 -63.58
C PHE A 142 -44.79 35.04 -62.63
N ASP A 143 -45.74 34.14 -62.87
CA ASP A 143 -46.89 33.91 -61.98
C ASP A 143 -46.44 33.44 -60.58
N LEU A 144 -45.47 32.52 -60.51
CA LEU A 144 -44.87 32.09 -59.24
C LEU A 144 -44.17 33.25 -58.52
N LEU A 145 -43.51 34.15 -59.25
CA LEU A 145 -42.87 35.34 -58.69
C LEU A 145 -43.91 36.37 -58.19
N GLN A 146 -45.06 36.51 -58.86
CA GLN A 146 -46.18 37.30 -58.34
C GLN A 146 -46.77 36.68 -57.07
N HIS A 147 -46.98 35.37 -57.04
CA HIS A 147 -47.48 34.68 -55.85
C HIS A 147 -46.51 34.82 -54.66
N ALA A 148 -45.20 34.69 -54.90
CA ALA A 148 -44.19 34.94 -53.87
C ALA A 148 -44.27 36.38 -53.32
N LYS A 149 -44.41 37.39 -54.19
CA LYS A 149 -44.56 38.81 -53.77
C LYS A 149 -45.83 39.08 -52.96
N ARG A 150 -46.96 38.43 -53.28
CA ARG A 150 -48.19 38.55 -52.48
C ARG A 150 -48.01 37.93 -51.10
N LEU A 151 -47.40 36.74 -51.03
CA LEU A 151 -47.10 36.06 -49.77
C LEU A 151 -46.10 36.83 -48.90
N THR A 152 -45.12 37.55 -49.46
CA THR A 152 -44.24 38.41 -48.65
C THR A 152 -44.99 39.60 -48.08
N ILE A 153 -45.86 40.26 -48.85
CA ILE A 153 -46.70 41.38 -48.36
C ILE A 153 -47.67 40.90 -47.26
N GLU A 154 -48.27 39.72 -47.42
CA GLU A 154 -49.11 39.09 -46.39
C GLU A 154 -48.28 38.80 -45.11
N LEU A 155 -47.08 38.24 -45.24
CA LEU A 155 -46.17 37.98 -44.11
C LEU A 155 -45.65 39.26 -43.42
N GLU A 156 -45.45 40.33 -44.18
CA GLU A 156 -45.07 41.66 -43.67
C GLU A 156 -46.23 42.28 -42.90
N SER A 157 -47.47 42.22 -43.43
CA SER A 157 -48.66 42.70 -42.71
C SER A 157 -48.93 41.92 -41.42
N LEU A 158 -48.71 40.59 -41.41
CA LEU A 158 -48.82 39.76 -40.22
C LEU A 158 -47.68 40.02 -39.22
N HIS A 159 -46.47 40.36 -39.67
CA HIS A 159 -45.40 40.83 -38.78
C HIS A 159 -45.73 42.18 -38.15
N GLU A 160 -46.32 43.10 -38.91
CA GLU A 160 -46.80 44.37 -38.36
C GLU A 160 -47.92 44.17 -37.32
N GLU A 161 -48.89 43.28 -37.57
CA GLU A 161 -49.96 42.98 -36.61
C GLU A 161 -49.42 42.31 -35.33
N LEU A 162 -48.44 41.40 -35.45
CA LEU A 162 -47.75 40.81 -34.30
C LEU A 162 -46.93 41.86 -33.53
N ALA A 163 -46.16 42.70 -34.21
CA ALA A 163 -45.39 43.77 -33.57
C ALA A 163 -46.29 44.77 -32.81
N LYS A 164 -47.47 45.09 -33.37
CA LYS A 164 -48.50 45.92 -32.73
C LYS A 164 -49.15 45.24 -31.52
N ALA A 165 -49.14 43.90 -31.45
CA ALA A 165 -49.62 43.13 -30.31
C ALA A 165 -48.56 42.96 -29.20
N ASP A 166 -47.27 42.93 -29.55
CA ASP A 166 -46.15 42.86 -28.60
C ASP A 166 -45.87 44.22 -27.93
N THR A 167 -46.15 45.35 -28.60
CA THR A 167 -46.11 46.68 -27.96
C THR A 167 -47.32 46.88 -27.03
N TYR A 168 -47.09 46.87 -25.72
CA TYR A 168 -48.14 46.98 -24.69
C TYR A 168 -48.93 48.30 -24.80
N PRO A 169 -50.24 48.30 -25.12
CA PRO A 169 -50.99 49.53 -25.32
C PRO A 169 -51.50 50.14 -24.00
N GLU A 170 -50.86 51.21 -23.52
CA GLU A 170 -51.28 51.89 -22.26
C GLU A 170 -52.70 52.49 -22.30
N ASN A 171 -53.27 52.68 -23.50
CA ASN A 171 -54.50 53.45 -23.71
C ASN A 171 -55.74 52.63 -24.13
N TYR A 172 -55.65 51.29 -24.22
CA TYR A 172 -56.83 50.44 -24.41
C TYR A 172 -57.34 49.95 -23.07
N ASN A 173 -58.57 50.38 -22.73
CA ASN A 173 -59.22 50.12 -21.45
C ASN A 173 -60.40 49.17 -21.63
N THR A 174 -60.16 48.02 -22.28
CA THR A 174 -61.21 47.03 -22.53
C THR A 174 -61.43 46.13 -21.30
N GLN A 175 -62.53 45.40 -21.28
CA GLN A 175 -62.79 44.44 -20.20
C GLN A 175 -61.74 43.33 -20.11
N ALA A 176 -61.07 42.99 -21.23
CA ALA A 176 -59.96 42.04 -21.23
C ALA A 176 -58.73 42.62 -20.52
N ASP A 177 -58.41 43.90 -20.74
CA ASP A 177 -57.27 44.58 -20.12
C ASP A 177 -57.50 44.79 -18.62
N GLN A 178 -58.74 45.12 -18.21
CA GLN A 178 -59.12 45.20 -16.80
C GLN A 178 -59.04 43.85 -16.09
N LEU A 179 -59.47 42.76 -16.74
CA LEU A 179 -59.30 41.40 -16.21
C LEU A 179 -57.82 40.97 -16.17
N ARG A 180 -57.02 41.38 -17.16
CA ARG A 180 -55.57 41.11 -17.20
C ARG A 180 -54.81 41.88 -16.12
N MET A 181 -55.20 43.13 -15.84
CA MET A 181 -54.70 43.91 -14.70
C MET A 181 -55.11 43.27 -13.37
N GLN A 182 -56.35 42.80 -13.22
CA GLN A 182 -56.79 42.08 -12.01
C GLN A 182 -56.04 40.75 -11.83
N LEU A 183 -55.75 40.03 -12.91
CA LEU A 183 -54.91 38.84 -12.87
C LEU A 183 -53.47 39.19 -12.46
N LEU A 184 -52.86 40.20 -13.06
CA LEU A 184 -51.50 40.64 -12.70
C LEU A 184 -51.41 41.10 -11.23
N GLN A 185 -52.41 41.82 -10.74
CA GLN A 185 -52.51 42.20 -9.32
C GLN A 185 -52.70 40.97 -8.41
N ALA A 186 -53.51 40.00 -8.81
CA ALA A 186 -53.70 38.75 -8.07
C ALA A 186 -52.45 37.85 -8.09
N GLU A 187 -51.67 37.86 -9.18
CA GLU A 187 -50.40 37.14 -9.29
C GLU A 187 -49.30 37.80 -8.47
N ASN A 188 -49.17 39.12 -8.50
CA ASN A 188 -48.23 39.86 -7.63
C ASN A 188 -48.57 39.61 -6.15
N GLN A 189 -49.85 39.72 -5.76
CA GLN A 189 -50.29 39.36 -4.39
C GLN A 189 -50.20 37.86 -4.08
N ARG A 190 -50.02 36.98 -5.07
CA ARG A 190 -49.69 35.57 -4.83
C ARG A 190 -48.20 35.45 -4.52
N LEU A 191 -47.37 36.15 -5.29
CA LEU A 191 -45.92 36.18 -5.18
C LEU A 191 -45.47 36.77 -3.83
N GLU A 192 -46.02 37.92 -3.42
CA GLU A 192 -45.82 38.50 -2.07
C GLU A 192 -46.14 37.51 -0.93
N ARG A 193 -47.15 36.66 -1.12
CA ARG A 193 -47.55 35.65 -0.12
C ARG A 193 -46.70 34.38 -0.21
N GLU A 194 -46.19 34.03 -1.38
CA GLU A 194 -45.22 32.95 -1.57
C GLU A 194 -43.88 33.33 -0.91
N GLU A 195 -43.39 34.56 -1.12
CA GLU A 195 -42.22 35.13 -0.44
C GLU A 195 -42.38 35.13 1.10
N HIS A 196 -43.50 35.64 1.62
CA HIS A 196 -43.77 35.59 3.08
C HIS A 196 -43.92 34.15 3.62
N CYS A 197 -44.35 33.18 2.81
CA CYS A 197 -44.37 31.77 3.21
C CYS A 197 -42.97 31.17 3.26
N ASP A 198 -42.06 31.57 2.37
CA ASP A 198 -40.66 31.15 2.39
C ASP A 198 -39.90 31.79 3.56
N GLU A 199 -40.13 33.08 3.86
CA GLU A 199 -39.62 33.76 5.08
C GLU A 199 -40.03 33.04 6.36
N LEU A 200 -41.33 32.73 6.50
CA LEU A 200 -41.85 32.01 7.66
C LEU A 200 -41.33 30.57 7.74
N SER A 201 -41.08 29.92 6.60
CA SER A 201 -40.49 28.59 6.54
C SER A 201 -39.03 28.60 7.02
N TYR A 202 -38.23 29.57 6.58
CA TYR A 202 -36.85 29.77 7.05
C TYR A 202 -36.79 30.02 8.57
N ILE A 203 -37.68 30.86 9.11
CA ILE A 203 -37.80 31.11 10.56
C ILE A 203 -38.21 29.81 11.30
N LEU A 204 -39.15 29.04 10.77
CA LEU A 204 -39.57 27.76 11.35
C LEU A 204 -38.49 26.68 11.29
N GLU A 205 -37.61 26.68 10.28
CA GLU A 205 -36.46 25.80 10.21
C GLU A 205 -35.40 26.19 11.25
N GLY A 206 -35.04 27.49 11.35
CA GLY A 206 -34.13 28.00 12.37
C GLY A 206 -34.59 27.67 13.80
N LEU A 207 -35.85 27.94 14.14
CA LEU A 207 -36.43 27.59 15.44
C LEU A 207 -36.48 26.07 15.70
N GLN A 208 -36.63 25.26 14.64
CA GLN A 208 -36.49 23.80 14.77
C GLN A 208 -35.05 23.36 14.98
N GLU A 209 -34.06 24.04 14.41
CA GLU A 209 -32.64 23.75 14.64
C GLU A 209 -32.21 24.16 16.05
N GLU A 210 -32.58 25.35 16.52
CA GLU A 210 -32.41 25.77 17.91
C GLU A 210 -33.04 24.77 18.87
N LYS A 211 -34.29 24.34 18.62
CA LYS A 211 -34.95 23.31 19.43
C LYS A 211 -34.18 21.97 19.41
N LYS A 212 -33.69 21.52 18.26
CA LYS A 212 -32.86 20.29 18.15
C LYS A 212 -31.53 20.45 18.90
N MET A 213 -30.94 21.64 18.92
CA MET A 213 -29.71 21.93 19.66
C MET A 213 -29.95 21.95 21.18
N LEU A 214 -30.96 22.67 21.65
CA LEU A 214 -31.36 22.70 23.06
C LEU A 214 -31.78 21.31 23.57
N GLN A 215 -32.43 20.49 22.74
CA GLN A 215 -32.71 19.09 23.08
C GLN A 215 -31.43 18.25 23.19
N ARG A 216 -30.47 18.39 22.27
CA ARG A 216 -29.16 17.71 22.38
C ARG A 216 -28.34 18.18 23.58
N GLU A 217 -28.48 19.44 24.00
CA GLU A 217 -27.83 19.98 25.19
C GLU A 217 -28.49 19.50 26.48
N TYR A 218 -29.82 19.40 26.50
CA TYR A 218 -30.57 18.76 27.56
C TYR A 218 -30.21 17.27 27.71
N ASP A 219 -30.15 16.52 26.59
CA ASP A 219 -29.76 15.11 26.56
C ASP A 219 -28.27 14.87 26.90
N ARG A 220 -27.43 15.91 26.83
CA ARG A 220 -26.02 15.90 27.27
C ARG A 220 -25.85 16.16 28.76
N LEU A 221 -26.87 16.65 29.47
CA LEU A 221 -26.79 16.79 30.93
C LEU A 221 -26.80 15.39 31.55
N PRO A 222 -25.80 15.01 32.36
CA PRO A 222 -25.75 13.70 32.99
C PRO A 222 -26.96 13.49 33.88
N LYS A 223 -27.54 12.28 33.83
CA LYS A 223 -28.84 12.00 34.46
C LYS A 223 -28.75 12.19 35.98
N GLU A 224 -29.88 12.47 36.61
CA GLU A 224 -29.93 12.64 38.08
C GLU A 224 -29.29 11.46 38.83
N GLU A 225 -29.45 10.23 38.32
CA GLU A 225 -28.89 9.03 38.94
C GLU A 225 -27.36 8.98 38.85
N GLU A 226 -26.79 9.35 37.70
CA GLU A 226 -25.34 9.43 37.46
C GLU A 226 -24.73 10.55 38.30
N THR A 227 -25.35 11.73 38.36
CA THR A 227 -24.86 12.83 39.20
C THR A 227 -25.02 12.55 40.70
N LYS A 228 -26.04 11.78 41.12
CA LYS A 228 -26.17 11.26 42.49
C LYS A 228 -25.17 10.13 42.78
N HIS A 229 -24.71 9.38 41.77
CA HIS A 229 -23.65 8.38 41.92
C HIS A 229 -22.28 9.06 42.11
N LEU A 230 -21.91 9.99 41.23
CA LEU A 230 -20.68 10.76 41.35
C LEU A 230 -20.62 11.57 42.65
N ARG A 231 -21.72 12.19 43.10
CA ARG A 231 -21.77 12.86 44.41
C ARG A 231 -21.42 11.91 45.56
N ARG A 232 -22.05 10.72 45.63
CA ARG A 232 -21.75 9.73 46.68
C ARG A 232 -20.31 9.23 46.64
N GLN A 233 -19.74 9.02 45.45
CA GLN A 233 -18.33 8.62 45.32
C GLN A 233 -17.37 9.75 45.75
N LEU A 234 -17.68 11.00 45.42
CA LEU A 234 -16.91 12.15 45.86
C LEU A 234 -17.05 12.34 47.38
N GLU A 235 -18.25 12.24 47.94
CA GLU A 235 -18.53 12.26 49.39
C GLU A 235 -17.72 11.19 50.13
N GLN A 236 -17.72 9.95 49.63
CA GLN A 236 -16.89 8.84 50.16
C GLN A 236 -15.40 9.18 50.11
N SER A 237 -14.88 9.64 48.96
CA SER A 237 -13.47 10.02 48.82
C SER A 237 -13.07 11.19 49.75
N ILE A 238 -14.00 12.12 50.00
CA ILE A 238 -13.82 13.25 50.92
C ILE A 238 -13.81 12.76 52.38
N GLU A 239 -14.60 11.75 52.74
CA GLU A 239 -14.53 11.11 54.06
C GLU A 239 -13.24 10.32 54.24
N GLU A 240 -12.80 9.54 53.25
CA GLU A 240 -11.52 8.84 53.25
C GLU A 240 -10.34 9.82 53.42
N LEU A 241 -10.31 10.90 52.64
CA LEU A 241 -9.27 11.95 52.73
C LEU A 241 -9.32 12.73 54.05
N LYS A 242 -10.50 12.95 54.65
CA LYS A 242 -10.61 13.49 56.02
C LYS A 242 -10.03 12.51 57.04
N LEU A 243 -10.27 11.21 56.88
CA LEU A 243 -9.77 10.17 57.76
C LEU A 243 -8.24 10.00 57.63
N GLU A 244 -7.68 10.10 56.42
CA GLU A 244 -6.23 10.15 56.20
C GLU A 244 -5.61 11.43 56.78
N ASN A 245 -6.22 12.61 56.59
CA ASN A 245 -5.75 13.84 57.23
C ASN A 245 -5.82 13.77 58.77
N SER A 246 -6.81 13.10 59.34
CA SER A 246 -6.88 12.89 60.79
C SER A 246 -5.74 11.98 61.30
N LYS A 247 -5.35 10.95 60.54
CA LYS A 247 -4.16 10.12 60.82
C LYS A 247 -2.88 10.92 60.70
N LYS A 248 -2.65 11.60 59.56
CA LYS A 248 -1.44 12.40 59.31
C LYS A 248 -1.28 13.57 60.28
N THR A 249 -2.36 14.21 60.74
CA THR A 249 -2.27 15.22 61.82
C THR A 249 -2.03 14.60 63.19
N GLY A 250 -2.43 13.35 63.43
CA GLY A 250 -2.00 12.56 64.58
C GLY A 250 -0.51 12.22 64.55
N GLU A 251 -0.03 11.66 63.43
CA GLU A 251 1.38 11.34 63.17
C GLU A 251 2.26 12.59 63.28
N THR A 252 1.83 13.72 62.71
CA THR A 252 2.55 15.00 62.81
C THR A 252 2.65 15.48 64.26
N ARG A 253 1.61 15.29 65.09
CA ARG A 253 1.67 15.61 66.54
C ARG A 253 2.65 14.70 67.28
N GLN A 254 2.68 13.41 66.95
CA GLN A 254 3.65 12.47 67.52
C GLN A 254 5.08 12.83 67.13
N LEU A 255 5.33 13.14 65.84
CA LEU A 255 6.63 13.57 65.34
C LEU A 255 7.09 14.88 66.00
N ILE A 256 6.19 15.87 66.16
CA ILE A 256 6.48 17.11 66.90
C ILE A 256 6.85 16.83 68.35
N GLN A 257 6.20 15.87 69.02
CA GLN A 257 6.59 15.49 70.38
C GLN A 257 7.98 14.85 70.40
N THR A 258 8.23 13.83 69.55
CA THR A 258 9.55 13.19 69.49
C THR A 258 10.68 14.15 69.09
N LEU A 259 10.39 15.20 68.31
CA LEU A 259 11.35 16.26 68.00
C LEU A 259 11.66 17.13 69.23
N LYS A 260 10.68 17.45 70.08
CA LYS A 260 10.92 18.13 71.35
C LYS A 260 11.75 17.27 72.28
N ASP A 261 11.36 16.02 72.48
CA ASP A 261 12.05 15.06 73.36
C ASP A 261 13.53 14.90 72.93
N ALA A 262 13.79 14.79 71.62
CA ALA A 262 15.14 14.71 71.06
C ALA A 262 15.91 16.05 71.13
N GLN A 263 15.22 17.20 71.01
CA GLN A 263 15.84 18.52 71.12
C GLN A 263 16.17 18.90 72.57
N GLU A 264 15.41 18.41 73.54
CA GLU A 264 15.73 18.47 74.97
C GLU A 264 16.97 17.63 75.27
N ALA A 265 17.04 16.37 74.80
CA ALA A 265 18.23 15.52 74.95
C ALA A 265 19.50 16.14 74.28
N LEU A 266 19.36 16.74 73.10
CA LEU A 266 20.48 17.44 72.44
C LEU A 266 20.98 18.65 73.26
N ASN A 267 20.09 19.36 73.95
CA ASN A 267 20.45 20.47 74.85
C ASN A 267 21.15 20.00 76.13
N GLU A 268 21.04 18.73 76.51
CA GLU A 268 21.81 18.13 77.62
C GLU A 268 23.22 17.74 77.17
N GLU A 269 23.33 17.03 76.02
CA GLU A 269 24.63 16.68 75.40
C GLU A 269 25.48 17.93 75.08
N MET A 270 24.86 19.02 74.61
CA MET A 270 25.57 20.27 74.34
C MET A 270 26.23 20.88 75.59
N LYS A 271 25.57 20.82 76.76
CA LYS A 271 26.15 21.28 78.04
C LYS A 271 27.34 20.43 78.44
N LEU A 272 27.23 19.09 78.31
CA LEU A 272 28.34 18.17 78.57
C LEU A 272 29.53 18.43 77.64
N SER A 273 29.29 18.83 76.39
CA SER A 273 30.34 19.24 75.45
C SER A 273 31.03 20.55 75.85
N GLU A 274 30.30 21.52 76.41
CA GLU A 274 30.86 22.79 76.91
C GLU A 274 31.70 22.57 78.18
N ASP A 275 31.19 21.77 79.12
CA ASP A 275 31.92 21.33 80.32
C ASP A 275 33.19 20.53 80.01
N ALA A 276 33.26 19.88 78.84
CA ALA A 276 34.43 19.16 78.38
C ALA A 276 35.49 20.11 77.77
N LYS A 277 35.08 21.11 76.98
CA LYS A 277 35.98 22.09 76.36
C LYS A 277 36.74 22.93 77.40
N GLN A 278 36.03 23.42 78.41
CA GLN A 278 36.63 24.22 79.50
C GLN A 278 37.78 23.49 80.22
N LYS A 279 37.77 22.15 80.26
CA LYS A 279 38.83 21.32 80.87
C LYS A 279 40.04 21.08 79.94
N VAL A 280 39.88 21.25 78.63
CA VAL A 280 40.99 21.18 77.66
C VAL A 280 41.78 22.49 77.67
N ASP A 281 41.09 23.62 77.74
CA ASP A 281 41.72 24.94 77.75
C ASP A 281 42.54 25.19 79.04
N SER A 282 42.15 24.62 80.19
CA SER A 282 42.98 24.65 81.39
C SER A 282 44.29 23.86 81.22
N LEU A 283 44.25 22.67 80.63
CA LEU A 283 45.42 21.80 80.46
C LEU A 283 46.42 22.33 79.41
N ASN A 284 45.95 23.03 78.37
CA ASN A 284 46.82 23.66 77.38
C ASN A 284 47.65 24.82 77.96
N ASN A 285 47.17 25.49 79.00
CA ASN A 285 47.92 26.57 79.65
C ASN A 285 49.06 26.03 80.54
N GLU A 286 48.83 24.92 81.25
CA GLU A 286 49.86 24.28 82.10
C GLU A 286 51.02 23.67 81.28
N LEU A 287 50.79 23.28 80.02
CA LEU A 287 51.81 22.67 79.16
C LEU A 287 52.86 23.68 78.65
N ASN A 288 52.53 24.97 78.58
CA ASN A 288 53.38 25.99 77.96
C ASN A 288 54.44 26.61 78.89
N GLU A 289 54.45 26.27 80.19
CA GLU A 289 55.43 26.83 81.14
C GLU A 289 56.79 26.10 81.18
N GLN A 290 57.01 25.04 80.38
CA GLN A 290 58.22 24.21 80.47
C GLN A 290 59.26 24.39 79.34
N LYS A 291 60.26 25.23 79.68
CA LYS A 291 61.72 25.13 79.36
C LYS A 291 62.31 26.09 78.31
N LEU A 292 63.54 26.49 78.60
CA LEU A 292 64.36 27.48 77.91
C LEU A 292 65.81 26.96 77.79
N ILE A 293 66.41 27.13 76.60
CA ILE A 293 67.85 27.46 76.40
C ILE A 293 68.86 26.27 76.65
N PRO A 294 70.06 26.23 76.00
CA PRO A 294 70.53 24.99 75.33
C PRO A 294 72.01 24.56 75.62
N LEU A 295 72.77 24.15 74.59
CA LEU A 295 74.23 23.87 74.51
C LEU A 295 74.79 22.56 75.10
N HIS A 296 74.95 21.51 74.26
CA HIS A 296 76.03 20.51 74.43
C HIS A 296 76.41 19.69 73.17
N TYR A 297 75.49 19.44 72.24
CA TYR A 297 75.61 18.36 71.23
C TYR A 297 76.50 18.63 70.01
N ALA A 298 77.80 18.82 70.24
CA ALA A 298 78.83 18.90 69.19
C ALA A 298 79.59 17.57 68.95
N ARG A 299 79.21 16.46 69.61
CA ARG A 299 79.93 15.16 69.55
C ARG A 299 79.08 13.96 69.11
N GLU A 300 77.82 14.17 68.74
CA GLU A 300 76.92 13.10 68.27
C GLU A 300 76.73 13.11 66.75
N SER A 301 77.02 14.24 66.09
CA SER A 301 76.94 14.44 64.63
C SER A 301 77.63 13.32 63.84
N ASP A 302 78.82 12.89 64.26
CA ASP A 302 79.64 11.92 63.51
C ASP A 302 79.10 10.48 63.57
N LYS A 303 78.24 10.17 64.55
CA LYS A 303 77.50 8.89 64.60
C LYS A 303 76.29 8.93 63.68
N VAL A 304 75.54 10.04 63.73
CA VAL A 304 74.39 10.28 62.85
C VAL A 304 74.81 10.30 61.38
N ALA A 305 75.97 10.88 61.05
CA ALA A 305 76.49 10.93 59.69
C ALA A 305 76.67 9.53 59.05
N LYS A 306 77.15 8.53 59.80
CA LYS A 306 77.33 7.16 59.27
C LYS A 306 75.99 6.44 59.08
N GLN A 307 75.08 6.59 60.04
CA GLN A 307 73.71 6.07 59.93
C GLN A 307 72.95 6.73 58.77
N LEU A 308 73.24 7.99 58.45
CA LEU A 308 72.67 8.70 57.30
C LEU A 308 73.13 8.09 55.97
N ASP A 309 74.39 7.69 55.83
CA ASP A 309 74.93 7.11 54.60
C ASP A 309 74.51 5.64 54.39
N GLU A 310 74.32 4.88 55.47
CA GLU A 310 73.69 3.54 55.39
C GLU A 310 72.20 3.65 55.01
N ALA A 311 71.46 4.58 55.64
CA ALA A 311 70.07 4.86 55.26
C ALA A 311 69.92 5.42 53.84
N ARG A 312 70.92 6.14 53.32
CA ARG A 312 70.96 6.60 51.91
C ARG A 312 71.08 5.44 50.93
N LYS A 313 71.88 4.41 51.22
CA LYS A 313 72.00 3.22 50.35
C LYS A 313 70.71 2.42 50.30
N LEU A 314 70.17 2.06 51.47
CA LEU A 314 68.89 1.36 51.58
C LEU A 314 67.74 2.15 50.91
N ARG A 315 67.79 3.49 50.96
CA ARG A 315 66.83 4.34 50.23
C ARG A 315 67.00 4.23 48.71
N VAL A 316 68.23 4.19 48.18
CA VAL A 316 68.49 4.05 46.74
C VAL A 316 68.01 2.68 46.26
N GLU A 317 68.46 1.61 46.93
CA GLU A 317 68.06 0.22 46.66
C GLU A 317 66.52 0.09 46.66
N SER A 318 65.86 0.59 47.70
CA SER A 318 64.39 0.60 47.77
C SER A 318 63.74 1.46 46.68
N THR A 319 64.32 2.58 46.25
CA THR A 319 63.78 3.36 45.12
C THR A 319 63.94 2.68 43.76
N GLU A 320 64.94 1.82 43.59
CA GLU A 320 65.11 0.99 42.40
C GLU A 320 64.07 -0.15 42.39
N GLU A 321 63.83 -0.81 43.53
CA GLU A 321 62.73 -1.77 43.72
C GLU A 321 61.35 -1.14 43.45
N TYR A 322 61.07 0.05 44.00
CA TYR A 322 59.84 0.80 43.69
C TYR A 322 59.74 1.21 42.22
N GLY A 323 60.87 1.39 41.52
CA GLY A 323 60.91 1.61 40.08
C GLY A 323 60.39 0.40 39.32
N LEU A 324 60.97 -0.78 39.57
CA LEU A 324 60.60 -2.05 38.94
C LEU A 324 59.14 -2.43 39.23
N LEU A 325 58.72 -2.35 40.49
CA LEU A 325 57.32 -2.59 40.91
C LEU A 325 56.33 -1.64 40.21
N ARG A 326 56.75 -0.41 39.91
CA ARG A 326 55.91 0.56 39.18
C ARG A 326 55.86 0.27 37.68
N GLU A 327 56.94 -0.23 37.08
CA GLU A 327 56.92 -0.71 35.70
C GLU A 327 56.05 -1.97 35.55
N GLU A 328 56.12 -2.92 36.49
CA GLU A 328 55.21 -4.07 36.52
C GLU A 328 53.74 -3.63 36.72
N PHE A 329 53.46 -2.69 37.63
CA PHE A 329 52.12 -2.12 37.80
C PHE A 329 51.60 -1.47 36.50
N ASN A 330 52.41 -0.64 35.85
CA ASN A 330 52.04 -0.01 34.57
C ASN A 330 51.76 -1.05 33.48
N ASN A 331 52.54 -2.14 33.42
CA ASN A 331 52.33 -3.24 32.48
C ASN A 331 51.04 -4.02 32.78
N LEU A 332 50.73 -4.28 34.05
CA LEU A 332 49.50 -4.94 34.49
C LEU A 332 48.26 -4.08 34.21
N ASP A 333 48.30 -2.78 34.49
CA ASP A 333 47.15 -1.90 34.22
C ASP A 333 46.97 -1.68 32.70
N ALA A 334 48.06 -1.64 31.93
CA ALA A 334 48.00 -1.66 30.46
C ALA A 334 47.46 -2.98 29.87
N LEU A 335 47.55 -4.10 30.59
CA LEU A 335 46.88 -5.37 30.23
C LEU A 335 45.41 -5.35 30.66
N ARG A 336 45.10 -4.83 31.84
CA ARG A 336 43.73 -4.64 32.35
C ARG A 336 42.90 -3.76 31.41
N ILE A 337 43.44 -2.62 30.97
CA ILE A 337 42.77 -1.72 30.00
C ILE A 337 42.49 -2.44 28.67
N LYS A 338 43.39 -3.31 28.19
CA LYS A 338 43.15 -4.12 26.98
C LYS A 338 42.00 -5.11 27.19
N LEU A 339 41.96 -5.79 28.34
CA LEU A 339 40.89 -6.72 28.71
C LEU A 339 39.53 -6.00 28.86
N GLU A 340 39.48 -4.82 29.47
CA GLU A 340 38.27 -3.99 29.57
C GLU A 340 37.78 -3.51 28.20
N ILE A 341 38.70 -3.20 27.28
CA ILE A 341 38.37 -2.87 25.89
C ILE A 341 37.85 -4.12 25.13
N GLU A 342 38.26 -5.33 25.48
CA GLU A 342 37.77 -6.57 24.86
C GLU A 342 36.45 -7.07 25.44
N SER A 343 36.23 -6.97 26.76
CA SER A 343 34.90 -7.24 27.35
C SER A 343 33.85 -6.27 26.79
N ALA A 344 34.14 -4.96 26.75
CA ALA A 344 33.23 -3.97 26.17
C ALA A 344 32.91 -4.23 24.67
N LYS A 345 33.86 -4.78 23.89
CA LYS A 345 33.59 -5.24 22.51
C LYS A 345 32.67 -6.46 22.47
N LEU A 346 32.85 -7.42 23.38
CA LEU A 346 32.03 -8.64 23.47
C LEU A 346 30.61 -8.33 23.95
N ASP A 347 30.45 -7.48 24.96
CA ASP A 347 29.15 -6.99 25.42
C ASP A 347 28.46 -6.17 24.33
N GLY A 348 29.21 -5.30 23.64
CA GLY A 348 28.75 -4.58 22.46
C GLY A 348 28.32 -5.48 21.28
N GLN A 349 28.81 -6.73 21.20
CA GLN A 349 28.30 -7.74 20.27
C GLN A 349 27.10 -8.52 20.83
N SER A 350 27.10 -8.82 22.14
CA SER A 350 26.01 -9.49 22.83
C SER A 350 24.72 -8.66 22.76
N ALA A 351 24.78 -7.38 23.12
CA ALA A 351 23.66 -6.45 23.01
C ALA A 351 23.15 -6.29 21.56
N LYS A 352 24.03 -6.35 20.55
CA LYS A 352 23.64 -6.35 19.12
C LYS A 352 22.92 -7.63 18.70
N LYS A 353 23.28 -8.79 19.28
CA LYS A 353 22.56 -10.06 19.07
C LYS A 353 21.21 -10.04 19.78
N GLN A 354 21.15 -9.59 21.04
CA GLN A 354 19.92 -9.47 21.83
C GLN A 354 18.90 -8.52 21.17
N ARG A 355 19.34 -7.33 20.70
CA ARG A 355 18.47 -6.41 19.94
C ARG A 355 17.90 -7.08 18.70
N ARG A 356 18.73 -7.75 17.88
CA ARG A 356 18.25 -8.51 16.71
C ARG A 356 17.24 -9.60 17.06
N ILE A 357 17.38 -10.27 18.21
CA ILE A 357 16.41 -11.27 18.66
C ILE A 357 15.08 -10.58 19.03
N PHE A 358 15.12 -9.48 19.77
CA PHE A 358 13.94 -8.69 20.12
C PHE A 358 13.24 -8.06 18.89
N ASP A 359 14.02 -7.54 17.93
CA ASP A 359 13.53 -7.01 16.66
C ASP A 359 12.84 -8.11 15.83
N MET A 360 13.34 -9.35 15.89
CA MET A 360 12.74 -10.52 15.23
C MET A 360 11.50 -11.05 15.95
N GLN A 361 11.47 -11.00 17.30
CA GLN A 361 10.29 -11.36 18.09
C GLN A 361 9.15 -10.37 17.87
N THR A 362 9.40 -9.07 17.97
CA THR A 362 8.38 -8.03 17.69
C THR A 362 7.87 -8.09 16.24
N GLN A 363 8.72 -8.46 15.27
CA GLN A 363 8.27 -8.77 13.89
C GLN A 363 7.41 -10.03 13.82
N TYR A 364 7.77 -11.10 14.54
CA TYR A 364 6.99 -12.33 14.61
C TYR A 364 5.60 -12.08 15.23
N ASP A 365 5.55 -11.38 16.36
CA ASP A 365 4.30 -11.04 17.07
C ASP A 365 3.40 -10.14 16.21
N ALA A 366 3.98 -9.15 15.52
CA ALA A 366 3.25 -8.29 14.58
C ALA A 366 2.70 -9.06 13.37
N VAL A 367 3.40 -10.09 12.89
CA VAL A 367 2.91 -11.00 11.83
C VAL A 367 1.82 -11.94 12.37
N ASN A 368 1.96 -12.42 13.61
CA ASN A 368 1.00 -13.33 14.23
C ASN A 368 -0.33 -12.62 14.53
N SER A 369 -0.28 -11.40 15.09
CA SER A 369 -1.47 -10.54 15.26
C SER A 369 -2.13 -10.20 13.92
N GLN A 370 -1.34 -9.94 12.86
CA GLN A 370 -1.90 -9.78 11.52
C GLN A 370 -2.56 -11.06 10.99
N LEU A 371 -2.04 -12.25 11.31
CA LEU A 371 -2.64 -13.53 10.93
C LEU A 371 -3.97 -13.75 11.65
N GLU A 372 -4.04 -13.50 12.96
CA GLU A 372 -5.26 -13.56 13.77
C GLU A 372 -6.35 -12.61 13.23
N MET A 373 -6.00 -11.35 12.98
CA MET A 373 -6.91 -10.36 12.37
C MET A 373 -7.36 -10.74 10.94
N LYS A 374 -6.64 -11.62 10.23
CA LYS A 374 -7.05 -12.18 8.94
C LYS A 374 -7.91 -13.43 9.09
N GLN A 375 -7.70 -14.24 10.13
CA GLN A 375 -8.56 -15.38 10.46
C GLN A 375 -9.93 -14.92 10.94
N GLN A 376 -9.99 -13.93 11.85
CA GLN A 376 -11.23 -13.30 12.30
C GLN A 376 -12.05 -12.76 11.12
N LYS A 377 -11.41 -12.01 10.21
CA LYS A 377 -12.05 -11.49 8.98
C LYS A 377 -12.48 -12.58 8.00
N ALA A 378 -11.82 -13.73 7.98
CA ALA A 378 -12.27 -14.90 7.22
C ALA A 378 -13.50 -15.56 7.85
N THR A 379 -13.62 -15.59 9.18
CA THR A 379 -14.82 -16.08 9.87
C THR A 379 -16.00 -15.12 9.77
N GLU A 380 -15.77 -13.80 9.85
CA GLU A 380 -16.79 -12.76 9.62
C GLU A 380 -17.40 -12.89 8.22
N LEU A 381 -16.58 -12.91 7.17
CA LEU A 381 -17.01 -13.09 5.78
C LEU A 381 -17.70 -14.45 5.53
N ALA A 382 -17.38 -15.48 6.32
CA ALA A 382 -18.09 -16.76 6.25
C ALA A 382 -19.49 -16.67 6.87
N LEU A 383 -19.63 -15.99 8.01
CA LEU A 383 -20.92 -15.74 8.66
C LEU A 383 -21.83 -14.87 7.78
N GLU A 384 -21.35 -13.72 7.31
CA GLU A 384 -22.07 -12.85 6.36
C GLU A 384 -22.57 -13.62 5.13
N ARG A 385 -21.73 -14.51 4.60
CA ARG A 385 -22.11 -15.38 3.48
C ARG A 385 -23.22 -16.36 3.86
N THR A 386 -23.16 -17.03 5.01
CA THR A 386 -24.23 -17.93 5.45
C THR A 386 -25.55 -17.19 5.70
N GLU A 387 -25.49 -15.96 6.24
CA GLU A 387 -26.67 -15.11 6.35
C GLU A 387 -27.24 -14.72 4.98
N ALA A 388 -26.40 -14.35 4.01
CA ALA A 388 -26.85 -14.04 2.66
C ALA A 388 -27.49 -15.25 1.97
N GLU A 389 -26.94 -16.45 2.14
CA GLU A 389 -27.51 -17.71 1.63
C GLU A 389 -28.85 -18.04 2.31
N LEU A 390 -28.99 -17.83 3.63
CA LEU A 390 -30.26 -17.99 4.35
C LEU A 390 -31.33 -16.97 3.91
N ARG A 391 -30.96 -15.68 3.79
CA ARG A 391 -31.86 -14.61 3.31
C ARG A 391 -32.32 -14.87 1.88
N MET A 392 -31.43 -15.35 1.01
CA MET A 392 -31.76 -15.77 -0.36
C MET A 392 -32.76 -16.92 -0.38
N ASN A 393 -32.54 -17.97 0.43
CA ASN A 393 -33.46 -19.11 0.52
C ASN A 393 -34.85 -18.70 1.05
N HIS A 394 -34.92 -17.80 2.01
CA HIS A 394 -36.17 -17.22 2.50
C HIS A 394 -36.94 -16.51 1.37
N LEU A 395 -36.29 -15.59 0.65
CA LEU A 395 -36.89 -14.86 -0.48
C LEU A 395 -37.32 -15.80 -1.63
N MET A 396 -36.58 -16.88 -1.89
CA MET A 396 -37.00 -17.89 -2.87
C MET A 396 -38.28 -18.63 -2.45
N ASN A 397 -38.42 -18.95 -1.16
CA ASN A 397 -39.61 -19.60 -0.60
C ASN A 397 -40.82 -18.65 -0.60
N GLU A 398 -40.65 -17.39 -0.18
CA GLU A 398 -41.71 -16.38 -0.27
C GLU A 398 -42.20 -16.17 -1.71
N ARG A 399 -41.28 -16.08 -2.67
CA ARG A 399 -41.61 -15.99 -4.10
C ARG A 399 -42.43 -17.19 -4.57
N ALA A 400 -42.14 -18.41 -4.11
CA ALA A 400 -42.91 -19.61 -4.42
C ALA A 400 -44.33 -19.55 -3.83
N LEU A 401 -44.44 -19.19 -2.54
CA LEU A 401 -45.73 -19.05 -1.84
C LEU A 401 -46.62 -17.97 -2.48
N LEU A 402 -46.04 -16.83 -2.87
CA LEU A 402 -46.74 -15.76 -3.59
C LEU A 402 -47.20 -16.22 -4.99
N HIS A 403 -46.34 -16.94 -5.72
CA HIS A 403 -46.67 -17.48 -7.04
C HIS A 403 -47.84 -18.48 -6.98
N ASP A 404 -47.87 -19.36 -5.96
CA ASP A 404 -48.98 -20.30 -5.77
C ASP A 404 -50.24 -19.67 -5.12
N ARG A 405 -50.10 -18.53 -4.44
CA ARG A 405 -51.24 -17.67 -4.07
C ARG A 405 -51.86 -17.03 -5.33
N VAL A 406 -51.05 -16.51 -6.25
CA VAL A 406 -51.54 -15.95 -7.52
C VAL A 406 -52.24 -17.03 -8.36
N LYS A 407 -51.70 -18.25 -8.46
CA LYS A 407 -52.36 -19.38 -9.16
C LYS A 407 -53.74 -19.75 -8.59
N ARG A 408 -53.97 -19.56 -7.29
CA ARG A 408 -55.28 -19.80 -6.65
C ARG A 408 -56.25 -18.67 -6.97
N LEU A 409 -55.85 -17.43 -6.73
CA LEU A 409 -56.65 -16.23 -7.03
C LEU A 409 -57.05 -16.16 -8.53
N THR A 410 -56.21 -16.62 -9.46
CA THR A 410 -56.61 -16.70 -10.88
C THR A 410 -57.66 -17.77 -11.15
N ARG A 411 -57.60 -18.94 -10.50
CA ARG A 411 -58.65 -19.99 -10.65
C ARG A 411 -59.98 -19.55 -10.07
N GLU A 412 -59.96 -18.94 -8.88
CA GLU A 412 -61.13 -18.36 -8.22
C GLU A 412 -61.78 -17.27 -9.09
N ARG A 413 -60.97 -16.43 -9.76
CA ARG A 413 -61.41 -15.46 -10.77
C ARG A 413 -62.08 -16.15 -11.98
N ASP A 414 -61.49 -17.23 -12.50
CA ASP A 414 -62.03 -17.98 -13.65
C ASP A 414 -63.34 -18.71 -13.31
N GLU A 415 -63.56 -19.06 -12.05
CA GLU A 415 -64.82 -19.62 -11.54
C GLU A 415 -65.89 -18.52 -11.44
N ALA A 416 -65.60 -17.42 -10.75
CA ALA A 416 -66.51 -16.28 -10.63
C ALA A 416 -66.94 -15.69 -12.00
N VAL A 417 -66.03 -15.61 -12.97
CA VAL A 417 -66.35 -15.13 -14.34
C VAL A 417 -67.24 -16.13 -15.10
N ARG A 418 -67.09 -17.43 -14.88
CA ARG A 418 -67.98 -18.44 -15.49
C ARG A 418 -69.39 -18.38 -14.89
N ASP A 419 -69.50 -18.20 -13.57
CA ASP A 419 -70.79 -18.15 -12.89
C ASP A 419 -71.54 -16.84 -13.13
N ASN A 420 -70.84 -15.70 -13.22
CA ASN A 420 -71.47 -14.44 -13.63
C ASN A 420 -72.09 -14.55 -15.04
N ARG A 421 -71.41 -15.18 -16.00
CA ARG A 421 -71.96 -15.41 -17.35
C ARG A 421 -73.25 -16.26 -17.33
N LYS A 422 -73.33 -17.28 -16.46
CA LYS A 422 -74.57 -18.06 -16.28
C LYS A 422 -75.72 -17.17 -15.79
N ALA A 423 -75.43 -16.28 -14.83
CA ALA A 423 -76.42 -15.34 -14.29
C ALA A 423 -76.86 -14.29 -15.34
N GLU A 424 -75.94 -13.79 -16.18
CA GLU A 424 -76.23 -12.88 -17.29
C GLU A 424 -77.22 -13.50 -18.30
N TYR A 425 -76.99 -14.77 -18.72
CA TYR A 425 -77.91 -15.49 -19.60
C TYR A 425 -79.28 -15.75 -18.94
N GLY A 426 -79.30 -16.14 -17.65
CA GLY A 426 -80.55 -16.35 -16.90
C GLY A 426 -81.38 -15.07 -16.76
N LEU A 427 -80.74 -13.94 -16.47
CA LEU A 427 -81.38 -12.63 -16.41
C LEU A 427 -81.98 -12.22 -17.76
N GLN A 428 -81.32 -12.53 -18.88
CA GLN A 428 -81.85 -12.22 -20.19
C GLN A 428 -83.13 -13.01 -20.51
N ALA A 429 -83.15 -14.32 -20.25
CA ALA A 429 -84.33 -15.16 -20.44
C ALA A 429 -85.55 -14.64 -19.64
N ILE A 430 -85.33 -14.19 -18.39
CA ILE A 430 -86.38 -13.60 -17.55
C ILE A 430 -86.92 -12.29 -18.13
N LYS A 431 -86.05 -11.41 -18.65
CA LYS A 431 -86.48 -10.14 -19.28
C LYS A 431 -87.43 -10.38 -20.45
N ASP A 432 -87.14 -11.37 -21.29
CA ASP A 432 -87.94 -11.63 -22.49
C ASP A 432 -89.29 -12.30 -22.17
N ALA A 433 -89.35 -13.16 -21.14
CA ALA A 433 -90.62 -13.67 -20.60
C ALA A 433 -91.53 -12.55 -20.06
N VAL A 434 -90.96 -11.53 -19.40
CA VAL A 434 -91.72 -10.38 -18.89
C VAL A 434 -92.32 -9.51 -20.02
N LYS A 435 -91.63 -9.38 -21.16
CA LYS A 435 -92.18 -8.67 -22.34
C LYS A 435 -93.45 -9.35 -22.85
N PHE A 436 -93.42 -10.67 -23.01
CA PHE A 436 -94.57 -11.46 -23.48
C PHE A 436 -95.80 -11.31 -22.57
N ALA A 437 -95.60 -11.37 -21.25
CA ALA A 437 -96.67 -11.23 -20.27
C ALA A 437 -97.38 -9.86 -20.29
N LYS A 438 -96.67 -8.78 -20.68
CA LYS A 438 -97.29 -7.43 -20.79
C LYS A 438 -98.32 -7.35 -21.92
N MET A 439 -98.06 -7.97 -23.07
CA MET A 439 -98.91 -7.88 -24.27
C MET A 439 -100.34 -8.39 -24.02
N GLN A 440 -100.48 -9.61 -23.47
CA GLN A 440 -101.79 -10.24 -23.22
C GLN A 440 -102.71 -9.43 -22.28
N ARG A 441 -102.16 -8.54 -21.45
CA ARG A 441 -102.94 -7.72 -20.51
C ARG A 441 -103.69 -6.58 -21.19
N VAL A 442 -103.18 -6.05 -22.30
CA VAL A 442 -103.76 -4.90 -23.01
C VAL A 442 -105.05 -5.33 -23.73
N GLU A 443 -104.97 -6.40 -24.49
CA GLU A 443 -106.04 -6.95 -25.33
C GLU A 443 -107.35 -7.19 -24.55
N LYS A 444 -107.27 -7.89 -23.41
CA LYS A 444 -108.43 -8.22 -22.56
C LYS A 444 -109.18 -6.99 -22.03
N ARG A 445 -108.54 -5.81 -21.96
CA ARG A 445 -109.16 -4.58 -21.44
C ARG A 445 -110.14 -3.93 -22.43
N ALA A 446 -109.96 -4.15 -23.74
CA ALA A 446 -110.74 -3.49 -24.79
C ALA A 446 -112.17 -4.04 -24.95
N ALA A 447 -112.44 -5.27 -24.51
CA ALA A 447 -113.73 -5.93 -24.72
C ALA A 447 -114.87 -5.34 -23.86
N CYS A 448 -114.59 -4.99 -22.60
CA CYS A 448 -115.63 -4.71 -21.60
C CYS A 448 -116.38 -3.37 -21.77
N THR A 449 -115.93 -2.48 -22.66
CA THR A 449 -116.48 -1.12 -22.78
C THR A 449 -117.75 -1.05 -23.65
N LYS A 450 -117.96 -1.99 -24.58
CA LYS A 450 -118.99 -1.90 -25.63
C LYS A 450 -120.44 -2.15 -25.18
N PHE A 451 -120.68 -2.60 -23.95
CA PHE A 451 -121.94 -3.22 -23.53
C PHE A 451 -123.03 -2.30 -22.90
N LYS A 452 -122.87 -0.96 -22.87
CA LYS A 452 -123.58 -0.10 -21.87
C LYS A 452 -124.64 0.92 -22.37
N MET A 453 -125.14 0.90 -23.61
CA MET A 453 -125.70 2.11 -24.26
C MET A 453 -127.09 2.00 -24.96
N GLN A 454 -128.19 1.58 -24.31
CA GLN A 454 -129.56 1.48 -24.92
C GLN A 454 -130.71 1.82 -23.92
N GLY A 455 -131.89 2.31 -24.37
CA GLY A 455 -133.01 2.78 -23.48
C GLY A 455 -134.38 3.04 -24.18
N LEU A 456 -135.49 3.27 -23.43
CA LEU A 456 -136.85 2.92 -23.92
C LEU A 456 -138.11 3.64 -23.27
N HIS A 457 -138.10 4.93 -22.90
CA HIS A 457 -138.97 5.41 -21.78
C HIS A 457 -140.26 6.28 -22.04
N LYS A 458 -140.57 6.85 -23.22
CA LYS A 458 -141.51 8.01 -23.32
C LYS A 458 -143.03 7.75 -23.44
N ASP A 459 -143.49 6.63 -23.99
CA ASP A 459 -144.79 6.57 -24.69
C ASP A 459 -146.06 6.35 -23.82
N VAL A 460 -145.95 6.54 -22.51
CA VAL A 460 -146.99 6.16 -21.53
C VAL A 460 -147.94 7.32 -21.19
N GLU A 461 -147.43 8.55 -21.07
CA GLU A 461 -148.17 9.66 -20.46
C GLU A 461 -149.35 10.18 -21.30
N GLU A 462 -149.22 10.16 -22.63
CA GLU A 462 -150.23 10.74 -23.53
C GLU A 462 -151.57 10.01 -23.49
N LYS A 463 -151.54 8.69 -23.22
CA LYS A 463 -152.72 7.84 -23.17
C LYS A 463 -153.66 8.23 -22.01
N ARG A 464 -153.10 8.71 -20.90
CA ARG A 464 -153.86 9.09 -19.69
C ARG A 464 -154.71 10.34 -19.88
N ARG A 465 -154.30 11.29 -20.73
CA ARG A 465 -155.03 12.56 -20.96
C ARG A 465 -156.37 12.36 -21.68
N LYS A 466 -156.44 11.42 -22.63
CA LYS A 466 -157.63 11.22 -23.49
C LYS A 466 -158.84 10.67 -22.71
N LEU A 467 -158.61 9.61 -21.92
CA LEU A 467 -159.64 8.93 -21.11
C LEU A 467 -160.36 9.86 -20.12
N LEU A 468 -159.69 10.89 -19.58
CA LEU A 468 -160.32 11.81 -18.62
C LEU A 468 -161.37 12.72 -19.26
N ALA A 469 -161.21 13.11 -20.53
CA ALA A 469 -162.19 13.94 -21.23
C ALA A 469 -163.48 13.16 -21.54
N GLU A 470 -163.34 11.88 -21.89
CA GLU A 470 -164.45 10.97 -22.21
C GLU A 470 -165.38 10.75 -21.00
N VAL A 471 -164.80 10.57 -19.80
CA VAL A 471 -165.57 10.35 -18.57
C VAL A 471 -166.45 11.56 -18.20
N VAL A 472 -165.92 12.79 -18.31
CA VAL A 472 -166.67 14.01 -17.96
C VAL A 472 -167.86 14.23 -18.90
N ALA A 473 -167.69 13.96 -20.20
CA ALA A 473 -168.78 14.06 -21.17
C ALA A 473 -169.92 13.06 -20.88
N LEU A 474 -169.58 11.83 -20.49
CA LEU A 474 -170.57 10.80 -20.12
C LEU A 474 -171.34 11.16 -18.85
N GLN A 475 -170.67 11.71 -17.83
CA GLN A 475 -171.32 12.16 -16.59
C GLN A 475 -172.38 13.24 -16.84
N GLY A 476 -172.10 14.22 -17.71
CA GLY A 476 -173.07 15.25 -18.09
C GLY A 476 -174.31 14.70 -18.79
N ALA A 477 -174.15 13.71 -19.68
CA ALA A 477 -175.26 13.08 -20.40
C ALA A 477 -176.20 12.27 -19.47
N VAL A 478 -175.64 11.50 -18.53
CA VAL A 478 -176.43 10.68 -17.58
C VAL A 478 -177.35 11.53 -16.70
N LEU A 479 -176.91 12.73 -16.29
CA LEU A 479 -177.74 13.66 -15.52
C LEU A 479 -178.93 14.26 -16.29
N GLN A 480 -178.90 14.29 -17.62
CA GLN A 480 -180.03 14.76 -18.44
C GLN A 480 -181.01 13.63 -18.80
N GLN A 481 -180.52 12.40 -18.88
CA GLN A 481 -181.32 11.24 -19.27
C GLN A 481 -182.01 10.53 -18.10
N SER A 482 -181.53 10.74 -16.87
CA SER A 482 -182.12 10.13 -15.67
C SER A 482 -183.29 10.98 -15.14
N GLY A 483 -184.50 10.41 -15.16
CA GLY A 483 -185.76 11.03 -14.68
C GLY A 483 -185.86 11.16 -13.16
N LEU A 484 -184.79 11.67 -12.54
CA LEU A 484 -184.63 11.87 -11.10
C LEU A 484 -185.48 13.05 -10.61
N SER A 485 -185.97 12.93 -9.37
CA SER A 485 -186.66 14.01 -8.68
C SER A 485 -185.76 15.24 -8.51
N GLU A 486 -186.33 16.44 -8.41
CA GLU A 486 -185.55 17.68 -8.25
C GLU A 486 -184.67 17.64 -6.98
N ALA A 487 -185.16 17.00 -5.91
CA ALA A 487 -184.43 16.74 -4.67
C ALA A 487 -183.28 15.71 -4.82
N GLU A 488 -183.21 14.98 -5.93
CA GLU A 488 -182.12 14.07 -6.28
C GLU A 488 -181.13 14.75 -7.23
N GLN A 489 -181.64 15.43 -8.26
CA GLN A 489 -180.79 16.23 -9.16
C GLN A 489 -179.98 17.28 -8.41
N THR A 490 -180.58 17.97 -7.43
CA THR A 490 -179.86 18.92 -6.56
C THR A 490 -178.79 18.26 -5.70
N ARG A 491 -179.02 17.05 -5.17
CA ARG A 491 -178.01 16.26 -4.45
C ARG A 491 -176.86 15.83 -5.36
N VAL A 492 -177.13 15.35 -6.58
CA VAL A 492 -176.08 14.97 -7.54
C VAL A 492 -175.30 16.20 -8.02
N ARG A 493 -175.97 17.32 -8.30
CA ARG A 493 -175.29 18.61 -8.60
C ARG A 493 -174.39 19.07 -7.46
N LYS A 494 -174.81 18.90 -6.20
CA LYS A 494 -173.94 19.20 -5.05
C LYS A 494 -172.73 18.27 -4.99
N ILE A 495 -172.91 16.95 -5.12
CA ILE A 495 -171.79 15.98 -5.13
C ILE A 495 -170.80 16.30 -6.27
N MET A 496 -171.27 16.71 -7.45
CA MET A 496 -170.40 17.17 -8.54
C MET A 496 -169.67 18.49 -8.21
N ALA A 497 -170.33 19.43 -7.52
CA ALA A 497 -169.67 20.67 -7.06
C ALA A 497 -168.59 20.37 -6.01
N ASP A 498 -168.90 19.55 -5.01
CA ASP A 498 -167.97 19.10 -3.97
C ASP A 498 -166.79 18.32 -4.60
N GLN A 499 -167.04 17.47 -5.61
CA GLN A 499 -165.99 16.76 -6.34
C GLN A 499 -165.15 17.68 -7.26
N ASN A 500 -165.75 18.73 -7.84
CA ASN A 500 -165.00 19.73 -8.60
C ASN A 500 -164.13 20.60 -7.71
N GLN A 501 -164.61 20.96 -6.51
CA GLN A 501 -163.82 21.64 -5.49
C GLN A 501 -162.60 20.80 -5.07
N MET A 502 -162.81 19.51 -4.77
CA MET A 502 -161.71 18.56 -4.49
C MET A 502 -160.74 18.39 -5.68
N ASN A 503 -161.23 18.48 -6.92
CA ASN A 503 -160.36 18.45 -8.12
C ASN A 503 -159.53 19.73 -8.29
N LEU A 504 -160.02 20.89 -7.84
CA LEU A 504 -159.26 22.15 -7.83
C LEU A 504 -158.19 22.11 -6.74
N GLU A 505 -158.51 21.67 -5.53
CA GLU A 505 -157.56 21.49 -4.43
C GLU A 505 -156.45 20.46 -4.80
N LEU A 506 -156.81 19.38 -5.49
CA LEU A 506 -155.85 18.44 -6.10
C LEU A 506 -155.09 19.01 -7.31
N GLY A 507 -155.53 20.13 -7.89
CA GLY A 507 -154.82 20.91 -8.89
C GLY A 507 -153.76 21.80 -8.24
N ASP A 508 -154.14 22.55 -7.20
CA ASP A 508 -153.26 23.45 -6.47
C ASP A 508 -152.13 22.68 -5.76
N LEU A 509 -152.46 21.58 -5.08
CA LEU A 509 -151.45 20.67 -4.49
C LEU A 509 -150.51 20.07 -5.56
N ARG A 510 -150.97 19.87 -6.81
CA ARG A 510 -150.07 19.45 -7.90
C ARG A 510 -149.14 20.58 -8.31
N ILE A 511 -149.61 21.82 -8.40
CA ILE A 511 -148.78 22.99 -8.67
C ILE A 511 -147.69 23.12 -7.59
N GLU A 512 -148.07 23.04 -6.30
CA GLU A 512 -147.10 23.03 -5.19
C GLU A 512 -146.07 21.89 -5.32
N THR A 513 -146.47 20.65 -5.64
CA THR A 513 -145.49 19.57 -5.85
C THR A 513 -144.57 19.80 -7.05
N VAL A 514 -145.01 20.49 -8.10
CA VAL A 514 -144.18 20.86 -9.25
C VAL A 514 -143.22 22.00 -8.89
N GLU A 515 -143.63 22.97 -8.09
CA GLU A 515 -142.76 24.04 -7.60
C GLU A 515 -141.72 23.52 -6.60
N LEU A 516 -142.11 22.65 -5.67
CA LEU A 516 -141.20 21.94 -4.77
C LEU A 516 -140.22 21.06 -5.55
N ALA A 517 -140.67 20.34 -6.59
CA ALA A 517 -139.79 19.57 -7.48
C ALA A 517 -138.81 20.48 -8.25
N ARG A 518 -139.25 21.67 -8.70
CA ARG A 518 -138.41 22.67 -9.37
C ARG A 518 -137.36 23.24 -8.40
N LEU A 519 -137.73 23.54 -7.16
CA LEU A 519 -136.78 23.98 -6.13
C LEU A 519 -135.79 22.86 -5.76
N ALA A 520 -136.26 21.62 -5.66
CA ALA A 520 -135.39 20.45 -5.44
C ALA A 520 -134.41 20.22 -6.59
N ALA A 521 -134.82 20.46 -7.84
CA ALA A 521 -133.96 20.44 -9.02
C ALA A 521 -132.90 21.56 -8.97
N ILE A 522 -133.30 22.81 -8.74
CA ILE A 522 -132.36 23.94 -8.58
C ILE A 522 -131.34 23.67 -7.45
N LYS A 523 -131.78 23.09 -6.33
CA LYS A 523 -130.88 22.69 -5.23
C LYS A 523 -130.09 21.41 -5.51
N ALA A 524 -130.44 20.61 -6.52
CA ALA A 524 -129.58 19.55 -7.06
C ALA A 524 -128.51 20.13 -7.98
N ASP A 525 -128.88 21.03 -8.88
CA ASP A 525 -127.97 21.73 -9.80
C ASP A 525 -126.93 22.56 -9.04
N GLU A 526 -127.34 23.34 -8.01
CA GLU A 526 -126.41 24.05 -7.12
C GLU A 526 -125.42 23.11 -6.43
N ARG A 527 -125.86 21.92 -6.00
CA ARG A 527 -125.00 20.92 -5.36
C ARG A 527 -124.05 20.29 -6.37
N GLU A 528 -124.53 19.97 -7.58
CA GLU A 528 -123.68 19.39 -8.60
C GLU A 528 -122.67 20.41 -9.15
N GLN A 529 -123.06 21.66 -9.37
CA GLN A 529 -122.14 22.74 -9.75
C GLN A 529 -121.05 22.93 -8.70
N LYS A 530 -121.40 23.11 -7.42
CA LYS A 530 -120.42 23.17 -6.32
C LYS A 530 -119.52 21.92 -6.25
N SER A 531 -120.06 20.75 -6.60
CA SER A 531 -119.29 19.50 -6.68
C SER A 531 -118.36 19.42 -7.91
N ARG A 532 -118.77 19.98 -9.06
CA ARG A 532 -117.93 20.12 -10.27
C ARG A 532 -116.81 21.14 -10.01
N ASP A 533 -117.12 22.27 -9.39
CA ASP A 533 -116.15 23.30 -9.02
C ASP A 533 -115.13 22.78 -8.00
N PHE A 534 -115.59 22.05 -6.97
CA PHE A 534 -114.70 21.37 -6.02
C PHE A 534 -113.79 20.33 -6.70
N ARG A 535 -114.33 19.51 -7.61
CA ARG A 535 -113.52 18.56 -8.40
C ARG A 535 -112.50 19.28 -9.29
N ALA A 536 -112.88 20.41 -9.89
CA ALA A 536 -111.98 21.21 -10.73
C ALA A 536 -110.86 21.86 -9.90
N ALA A 537 -111.20 22.45 -8.75
CA ALA A 537 -110.24 23.02 -7.81
C ALA A 537 -109.29 21.94 -7.24
N SER A 538 -109.84 20.79 -6.84
CA SER A 538 -109.06 19.63 -6.39
C SER A 538 -108.12 19.10 -7.48
N SER A 539 -108.59 19.00 -8.72
CA SER A 539 -107.77 18.58 -9.88
C SER A 539 -106.66 19.59 -10.23
N ARG A 540 -106.90 20.90 -10.02
CA ARG A 540 -105.86 21.93 -10.14
C ARG A 540 -104.84 21.82 -9.00
N TYR A 541 -105.31 21.62 -7.76
CA TYR A 541 -104.45 21.44 -6.59
C TYR A 541 -103.55 20.21 -6.73
N THR A 542 -104.06 19.06 -7.18
CA THR A 542 -103.21 17.87 -7.40
C THR A 542 -102.17 18.10 -8.47
N ARG A 543 -102.50 18.76 -9.59
CA ARG A 543 -101.53 19.14 -10.63
C ARG A 543 -100.42 20.03 -10.07
N ILE A 544 -100.76 21.10 -9.36
CA ILE A 544 -99.79 22.01 -8.73
C ILE A 544 -98.93 21.25 -7.70
N VAL A 545 -99.51 20.32 -6.93
CA VAL A 545 -98.75 19.47 -5.99
C VAL A 545 -97.80 18.53 -6.72
N ASP A 546 -98.18 17.98 -7.87
CA ASP A 546 -97.33 17.09 -8.68
C ASP A 546 -96.26 17.87 -9.48
N GLU A 547 -96.56 19.09 -9.92
CA GLU A 547 -95.59 20.07 -10.45
C GLU A 547 -94.56 20.46 -9.37
N ILE A 548 -94.99 20.68 -8.12
CA ILE A 548 -94.09 20.92 -6.99
C ILE A 548 -93.23 19.68 -6.70
N LYS A 549 -93.75 18.45 -6.85
CA LYS A 549 -92.95 17.22 -6.72
C LYS A 549 -91.91 17.11 -7.84
N THR A 550 -92.29 17.28 -9.10
CA THR A 550 -91.34 17.19 -10.22
C THR A 550 -90.29 18.29 -10.17
N LYS A 551 -90.66 19.52 -9.77
CA LYS A 551 -89.67 20.59 -9.52
C LYS A 551 -88.74 20.29 -8.35
N LYS A 552 -89.22 19.66 -7.27
CA LYS A 552 -88.35 19.19 -6.17
C LYS A 552 -87.40 18.06 -6.62
N LEU A 553 -87.84 17.15 -7.49
CA LEU A 553 -86.98 16.12 -8.06
C LEU A 553 -85.91 16.73 -8.97
N GLN A 554 -86.29 17.66 -9.86
CA GLN A 554 -85.35 18.41 -10.71
C GLN A 554 -84.31 19.18 -9.87
N ILE A 555 -84.72 19.83 -8.78
CA ILE A 555 -83.79 20.48 -7.84
C ILE A 555 -82.83 19.44 -7.21
N GLN A 556 -83.33 18.30 -6.74
CA GLN A 556 -82.49 17.24 -6.20
C GLN A 556 -81.54 16.61 -7.23
N GLU A 557 -81.91 16.58 -8.51
CA GLU A 557 -81.08 16.14 -9.63
C GLU A 557 -79.96 17.16 -9.91
N TYR A 558 -80.28 18.46 -9.96
CA TYR A 558 -79.27 19.52 -10.08
C TYR A 558 -78.35 19.58 -8.84
N GLU A 559 -78.86 19.37 -7.62
CA GLU A 559 -78.05 19.24 -6.40
C GLU A 559 -77.13 18.01 -6.41
N LYS A 560 -77.56 16.88 -7.01
CA LYS A 560 -76.69 15.71 -7.20
C LYS A 560 -75.60 16.02 -8.23
N SER A 561 -75.99 16.55 -9.39
CA SER A 561 -75.06 16.94 -10.45
C SER A 561 -74.02 17.96 -9.95
N LEU A 562 -74.42 18.95 -9.14
CA LEU A 562 -73.51 19.93 -8.53
C LEU A 562 -72.57 19.27 -7.51
N ARG A 563 -73.04 18.30 -6.71
CA ARG A 563 -72.17 17.52 -5.81
C ARG A 563 -71.23 16.59 -6.57
N GLU A 564 -71.63 16.11 -7.74
CA GLU A 564 -70.80 15.28 -8.61
C GLU A 564 -69.73 16.11 -9.34
N THR A 565 -70.06 17.30 -9.86
CA THR A 565 -69.04 18.21 -10.43
C THR A 565 -68.10 18.78 -9.37
N LEU A 566 -68.59 19.11 -8.16
CA LEU A 566 -67.74 19.49 -7.03
C LEU A 566 -66.85 18.35 -6.52
N ARG A 567 -67.32 17.09 -6.60
CA ARG A 567 -66.46 15.92 -6.37
C ARG A 567 -65.40 15.80 -7.46
N HIS A 568 -65.78 15.83 -8.73
CA HIS A 568 -64.83 15.76 -9.83
C HIS A 568 -63.79 16.88 -9.80
N SER A 569 -64.15 18.10 -9.39
CA SER A 569 -63.19 19.18 -9.18
C SER A 569 -62.15 18.85 -8.09
N ARG A 570 -62.58 18.23 -6.97
CA ARG A 570 -61.68 17.73 -5.91
C ARG A 570 -60.88 16.49 -6.33
N ASP A 571 -61.47 15.60 -7.12
CA ASP A 571 -60.81 14.45 -7.73
C ASP A 571 -59.70 14.94 -8.68
N PHE A 572 -59.95 16.00 -9.47
CA PHE A 572 -58.95 16.63 -10.33
C PHE A 572 -57.89 17.40 -9.56
N ALA A 573 -58.23 18.10 -8.46
CA ALA A 573 -57.26 18.75 -7.61
C ALA A 573 -56.29 17.73 -6.98
N THR A 574 -56.82 16.68 -6.34
CA THR A 574 -55.99 15.61 -5.75
C THR A 574 -55.19 14.82 -6.80
N LEU A 575 -55.70 14.65 -8.03
CA LEU A 575 -54.90 14.12 -9.15
C LEU A 575 -53.81 15.08 -9.60
N TYR A 576 -54.06 16.40 -9.61
CA TYR A 576 -53.05 17.40 -9.95
C TYR A 576 -51.95 17.47 -8.89
N ASP A 577 -52.30 17.42 -7.60
CA ASP A 577 -51.35 17.37 -6.49
C ASP A 577 -50.51 16.09 -6.56
N ALA A 578 -51.10 14.92 -6.81
CA ALA A 578 -50.36 13.68 -7.03
C ALA A 578 -49.44 13.73 -8.28
N ILE A 579 -49.86 14.40 -9.36
CA ILE A 579 -49.01 14.63 -10.55
C ILE A 579 -47.89 15.65 -10.25
N LYS A 580 -48.13 16.64 -9.39
CA LYS A 580 -47.12 17.60 -8.90
C LYS A 580 -46.10 16.90 -8.01
N GLU A 581 -46.53 16.00 -7.12
CA GLU A 581 -45.66 15.13 -6.32
C GLU A 581 -44.83 14.19 -7.20
N GLU A 582 -45.44 13.47 -8.14
CA GLU A 582 -44.72 12.61 -9.11
C GLU A 582 -43.75 13.42 -9.99
N ARG A 583 -44.10 14.65 -10.38
CA ARG A 583 -43.18 15.57 -11.08
C ARG A 583 -42.01 15.96 -10.18
N SER A 584 -42.25 16.33 -8.92
CA SER A 584 -41.19 16.67 -7.95
C SER A 584 -40.29 15.47 -7.64
N ASN A 585 -40.86 14.26 -7.53
CA ASN A 585 -40.12 13.01 -7.38
C ASN A 585 -39.28 12.69 -8.62
N CYS A 586 -39.80 12.91 -9.82
CA CYS A 586 -39.02 12.80 -11.05
C CYS A 586 -37.89 13.84 -11.11
N MET A 587 -38.13 15.08 -10.70
CA MET A 587 -37.12 16.13 -10.66
C MET A 587 -36.02 15.83 -9.63
N SER A 588 -36.36 15.38 -8.42
CA SER A 588 -35.37 15.01 -7.40
C SER A 588 -34.58 13.76 -7.80
N LEU A 589 -35.21 12.78 -8.47
CA LEU A 589 -34.51 11.63 -9.07
C LEU A 589 -33.58 12.06 -10.22
N ILE A 590 -33.94 13.06 -11.02
CA ILE A 590 -33.08 13.64 -12.07
C ILE A 590 -31.91 14.38 -11.43
N GLN A 591 -32.14 15.22 -10.43
CA GLN A 591 -31.08 15.93 -9.69
C GLN A 591 -30.12 14.95 -9.00
N LEU A 592 -30.63 13.92 -8.31
CA LEU A 592 -29.82 12.88 -7.69
C LEU A 592 -29.02 12.07 -8.73
N ALA A 593 -29.58 11.83 -9.93
CA ALA A 593 -28.85 11.22 -11.03
C ALA A 593 -27.77 12.14 -11.62
N GLN A 594 -28.02 13.44 -11.70
CA GLN A 594 -27.05 14.45 -12.14
C GLN A 594 -25.90 14.61 -11.14
N GLN A 595 -26.19 14.71 -9.84
CA GLN A 595 -25.20 14.72 -8.76
C GLN A 595 -24.33 13.46 -8.80
N ARG A 596 -24.94 12.26 -8.86
CA ARG A 596 -24.21 11.00 -8.98
C ARG A 596 -23.39 10.90 -10.27
N MET A 597 -23.84 11.52 -11.36
CA MET A 597 -23.08 11.62 -12.62
C MET A 597 -21.87 12.55 -12.47
N GLN A 598 -22.02 13.70 -11.81
CA GLN A 598 -20.92 14.63 -11.51
C GLN A 598 -19.89 14.00 -10.57
N GLU A 599 -20.33 13.40 -9.45
CA GLU A 599 -19.49 12.59 -8.56
C GLU A 599 -18.70 11.52 -9.35
N MET A 600 -19.36 10.83 -10.30
CA MET A 600 -18.73 9.78 -11.09
C MET A 600 -17.73 10.35 -12.10
N GLN A 601 -18.00 11.51 -12.68
CA GLN A 601 -17.06 12.23 -13.55
C GLN A 601 -15.84 12.73 -12.76
N GLU A 602 -16.01 13.20 -11.52
CA GLU A 602 -14.92 13.56 -10.62
C GLU A 602 -14.09 12.35 -10.20
N LYS A 603 -14.74 11.25 -9.76
CA LYS A 603 -14.08 9.98 -9.46
C LYS A 603 -13.32 9.44 -10.67
N MET A 604 -13.88 9.57 -11.87
CA MET A 604 -13.19 9.23 -13.12
C MET A 604 -12.00 10.15 -13.40
N ARG A 605 -12.12 11.48 -13.23
CA ARG A 605 -11.00 12.44 -13.36
C ARG A 605 -9.87 12.10 -12.39
N ILE A 606 -10.19 11.90 -11.11
CA ILE A 606 -9.25 11.50 -10.05
C ILE A 606 -8.55 10.20 -10.45
N CYS A 607 -9.29 9.14 -10.81
CA CYS A 607 -8.68 7.88 -11.22
C CYS A 607 -7.89 7.98 -12.55
N THR A 608 -8.24 8.86 -13.49
CA THR A 608 -7.37 9.12 -14.65
C THR A 608 -6.07 9.81 -14.25
N ASN A 609 -6.10 10.73 -13.28
CA ASN A 609 -4.92 11.37 -12.73
C ASN A 609 -4.06 10.36 -11.94
N GLU A 610 -4.67 9.50 -11.11
CA GLU A 610 -3.99 8.38 -10.46
C GLU A 610 -3.32 7.45 -11.48
N VAL A 611 -4.01 7.10 -12.56
CA VAL A 611 -3.46 6.25 -13.63
C VAL A 611 -2.31 6.94 -14.36
N GLN A 612 -2.35 8.26 -14.56
CA GLN A 612 -1.21 9.03 -15.10
C GLN A 612 -0.03 9.04 -14.12
N ILE A 613 -0.28 9.37 -12.84
CA ILE A 613 0.74 9.37 -11.76
C ILE A 613 1.37 7.99 -11.61
N LEU A 614 0.59 6.92 -11.63
CA LEU A 614 1.07 5.53 -11.55
C LEU A 614 1.82 5.11 -12.81
N ARG A 615 1.41 5.56 -14.01
CA ARG A 615 2.17 5.34 -15.25
C ARG A 615 3.52 6.05 -15.21
N GLU A 616 3.58 7.30 -14.72
CA GLU A 616 4.84 8.04 -14.66
C GLU A 616 5.77 7.48 -13.59
N ASN A 617 5.25 7.16 -12.40
CA ASN A 617 5.98 6.42 -11.37
C ASN A 617 6.49 5.06 -11.88
N PHE A 618 5.70 4.35 -12.70
CA PHE A 618 6.12 3.10 -13.34
C PHE A 618 7.29 3.34 -14.31
N LYS A 619 7.21 4.34 -15.22
CA LYS A 619 8.34 4.72 -16.10
C LYS A 619 9.60 5.05 -15.29
N GLN A 620 9.47 5.84 -14.22
CA GLN A 620 10.60 6.22 -13.37
C GLN A 620 11.21 5.02 -12.65
N LYS A 621 10.40 4.09 -12.13
CA LYS A 621 10.87 2.85 -11.50
C LYS A 621 11.55 1.93 -12.53
N ASP A 622 11.02 1.82 -13.76
CA ASP A 622 11.66 1.06 -14.85
C ASP A 622 12.98 1.69 -15.31
N LEU A 623 13.06 3.02 -15.43
CA LEU A 623 14.32 3.74 -15.68
C LEU A 623 15.35 3.49 -14.57
N GLN A 624 14.93 3.50 -13.30
CA GLN A 624 15.80 3.15 -12.18
C GLN A 624 16.23 1.68 -12.22
N ILE A 625 15.34 0.75 -12.54
CA ILE A 625 15.67 -0.68 -12.74
C ILE A 625 16.64 -0.85 -13.91
N GLY A 626 16.51 -0.09 -15.01
CA GLY A 626 17.47 -0.06 -16.11
C GLY A 626 18.86 0.40 -15.66
N ARG A 627 18.93 1.50 -14.88
CA ARG A 627 20.18 1.98 -14.26
C ARG A 627 20.79 0.99 -13.26
N LEU A 628 19.99 0.18 -12.58
CA LEU A 628 20.47 -0.92 -11.72
C LEU A 628 21.01 -2.09 -12.55
N ARG A 629 20.28 -2.53 -13.59
CA ARG A 629 20.70 -3.60 -14.51
C ARG A 629 22.02 -3.29 -15.21
N ASN A 630 22.20 -2.06 -15.71
CA ASN A 630 23.43 -1.66 -16.39
C ASN A 630 24.63 -1.66 -15.43
N ARG A 631 24.47 -1.14 -14.20
CA ARG A 631 25.53 -1.14 -13.18
C ARG A 631 25.85 -2.56 -12.67
N TYR A 632 24.85 -3.43 -12.54
CA TYR A 632 25.08 -4.86 -12.30
C TYR A 632 25.84 -5.53 -13.45
N LYS A 633 25.48 -5.24 -14.72
CA LYS A 633 26.19 -5.77 -15.90
C LYS A 633 27.67 -5.34 -15.91
N ILE A 634 27.96 -4.09 -15.58
CA ILE A 634 29.33 -3.56 -15.44
C ILE A 634 30.08 -4.31 -14.34
N SER A 635 29.53 -4.38 -13.12
CA SER A 635 30.18 -5.11 -12.01
C SER A 635 30.39 -6.61 -12.29
N VAL A 636 29.53 -7.24 -13.10
CA VAL A 636 29.75 -8.60 -13.61
C VAL A 636 30.93 -8.67 -14.57
N THR A 637 31.04 -7.75 -15.54
CA THR A 637 32.22 -7.70 -16.43
C THR A 637 33.51 -7.38 -15.68
N ASP A 638 33.46 -6.51 -14.67
CA ASP A 638 34.61 -6.15 -13.83
C ASP A 638 35.10 -7.38 -13.03
N ARG A 639 34.17 -8.08 -12.36
CA ARG A 639 34.44 -9.32 -11.62
C ARG A 639 35.04 -10.42 -12.51
N ASP A 640 34.51 -10.60 -13.71
CA ASP A 640 34.99 -11.65 -14.62
C ASP A 640 36.30 -11.24 -15.32
N GLY A 641 36.58 -9.94 -15.45
CA GLY A 641 37.91 -9.39 -15.75
C GLY A 641 38.92 -9.70 -14.64
N LEU A 642 38.60 -9.37 -13.38
CA LEU A 642 39.45 -9.68 -12.21
C LEU A 642 39.72 -11.19 -12.07
N ARG A 643 38.76 -12.06 -12.39
CA ARG A 643 38.98 -13.51 -12.48
C ARG A 643 39.97 -13.89 -13.59
N SER A 644 39.89 -13.24 -14.75
CA SER A 644 40.86 -13.45 -15.84
C SER A 644 42.26 -12.98 -15.46
N GLU A 645 42.39 -11.94 -14.63
CA GLU A 645 43.69 -11.51 -14.09
C GLU A 645 44.21 -12.46 -13.02
N LEU A 646 43.38 -12.88 -12.06
CA LEU A 646 43.75 -13.88 -11.05
C LEU A 646 44.27 -15.16 -11.71
N SER A 647 43.53 -15.74 -12.66
CA SER A 647 43.95 -16.96 -13.37
C SER A 647 45.22 -16.83 -14.20
N LYS A 648 45.67 -15.60 -14.52
CA LYS A 648 47.01 -15.35 -15.09
C LYS A 648 48.08 -15.35 -14.00
N GLN A 649 47.81 -14.71 -12.86
CA GLN A 649 48.72 -14.72 -11.70
C GLN A 649 48.92 -16.15 -11.16
N ASP A 650 47.84 -16.91 -10.97
CA ASP A 650 47.90 -18.33 -10.56
C ASP A 650 48.82 -19.16 -11.49
N CYS A 651 48.90 -18.79 -12.77
CA CYS A 651 49.74 -19.47 -13.76
C CYS A 651 51.21 -19.05 -13.68
N LEU A 652 51.48 -17.76 -13.43
CA LEU A 652 52.82 -17.25 -13.17
C LEU A 652 53.39 -17.76 -11.85
N GLU A 653 52.56 -17.90 -10.81
CA GLU A 653 52.95 -18.53 -9.55
C GLU A 653 53.37 -19.98 -9.78
N ARG A 654 52.57 -20.80 -10.47
CA ARG A 654 52.93 -22.18 -10.82
C ARG A 654 54.22 -22.30 -11.66
N GLU A 655 54.51 -21.34 -12.54
CA GLU A 655 55.81 -21.28 -13.23
C GLU A 655 56.97 -20.95 -12.26
N LEU A 656 56.77 -20.03 -11.32
CA LEU A 656 57.77 -19.65 -10.32
C LEU A 656 58.01 -20.75 -9.28
N GLU A 657 56.97 -21.49 -8.89
CA GLU A 657 57.05 -22.69 -8.06
C GLU A 657 57.89 -23.77 -8.76
N SER A 658 57.61 -24.08 -10.03
CA SER A 658 58.41 -25.05 -10.77
C SER A 658 59.88 -24.63 -10.93
N ARG A 659 60.16 -23.33 -11.16
CA ARG A 659 61.53 -22.78 -11.16
C ARG A 659 62.20 -22.88 -9.77
N LYS A 660 61.45 -22.69 -8.70
CA LYS A 660 61.93 -22.85 -7.31
C LYS A 660 62.26 -24.32 -7.01
N GLU A 661 61.42 -25.27 -7.42
CA GLU A 661 61.69 -26.71 -7.30
C GLU A 661 62.94 -27.12 -8.07
N GLN A 662 63.10 -26.65 -9.32
CA GLN A 662 64.31 -26.88 -10.12
C GLN A 662 65.57 -26.38 -9.40
N LEU A 663 65.54 -25.15 -8.86
CA LEU A 663 66.65 -24.58 -8.08
C LEU A 663 66.93 -25.36 -6.78
N ILE A 664 65.91 -25.92 -6.12
CA ILE A 664 66.10 -26.79 -4.95
C ILE A 664 66.80 -28.09 -5.37
N MET A 665 66.37 -28.73 -6.46
CA MET A 665 67.02 -29.94 -6.97
C MET A 665 68.47 -29.70 -7.40
N GLU A 666 68.77 -28.54 -8.00
CA GLU A 666 70.14 -28.11 -8.29
C GLU A 666 70.97 -27.97 -7.01
N ILE A 667 70.45 -27.28 -5.99
CA ILE A 667 71.12 -27.10 -4.69
C ILE A 667 71.37 -28.45 -4.01
N GLU A 668 70.41 -29.37 -4.04
CA GLU A 668 70.58 -30.74 -3.54
C GLU A 668 71.63 -31.55 -4.31
N SER A 669 71.78 -31.33 -5.63
CA SER A 669 72.86 -31.97 -6.41
C SER A 669 74.23 -31.46 -5.97
N HIS A 670 74.41 -30.13 -5.94
CA HIS A 670 75.66 -29.51 -5.50
C HIS A 670 76.00 -29.88 -4.04
N ASN A 671 75.02 -29.93 -3.14
CA ASN A 671 75.23 -30.37 -1.75
C ASN A 671 75.68 -31.83 -1.66
N ARG A 672 75.15 -32.73 -2.50
CA ARG A 672 75.60 -34.14 -2.57
C ARG A 672 77.02 -34.25 -3.12
N GLU A 673 77.41 -33.41 -4.07
CA GLU A 673 78.79 -33.36 -4.59
C GLU A 673 79.78 -32.77 -3.57
N ILE A 674 79.39 -31.71 -2.85
CA ILE A 674 80.16 -31.14 -1.74
C ILE A 674 80.33 -32.19 -0.63
N PHE A 675 79.28 -32.95 -0.29
CA PHE A 675 79.36 -34.02 0.71
C PHE A 675 80.33 -35.14 0.28
N ARG A 676 80.21 -35.65 -0.97
CA ARG A 676 81.16 -36.62 -1.53
C ARG A 676 82.60 -36.11 -1.48
N SER A 677 82.82 -34.86 -1.88
CA SER A 677 84.15 -34.22 -1.89
C SER A 677 84.74 -34.10 -0.48
N LYS A 678 83.93 -33.67 0.50
CA LYS A 678 84.31 -33.64 1.92
C LYS A 678 84.67 -35.02 2.44
N GLN A 679 83.89 -36.06 2.12
CA GLN A 679 84.20 -37.43 2.52
C GLN A 679 85.51 -37.92 1.90
N THR A 680 85.78 -37.63 0.62
CA THR A 680 87.06 -38.00 -0.01
C THR A 680 88.26 -37.29 0.63
N MET A 681 88.12 -36.01 1.03
CA MET A 681 89.19 -35.33 1.79
C MET A 681 89.38 -35.94 3.18
N MET A 682 88.29 -36.26 3.88
CA MET A 682 88.34 -36.89 5.21
C MET A 682 89.09 -38.22 5.16
N ASN A 683 88.73 -39.10 4.23
CA ASN A 683 89.41 -40.39 4.01
C ASN A 683 90.93 -40.18 3.75
N VAL A 684 91.30 -39.21 2.89
CA VAL A 684 92.71 -38.89 2.62
C VAL A 684 93.44 -38.36 3.85
N THR A 685 92.77 -37.59 4.72
CA THR A 685 93.38 -37.15 6.00
C THR A 685 93.54 -38.29 7.00
N GLU A 686 92.63 -39.27 7.04
CA GLU A 686 92.76 -40.47 7.87
C GLU A 686 93.87 -41.41 7.37
N ASP A 687 94.00 -41.58 6.05
CA ASP A 687 95.10 -42.34 5.45
C ASP A 687 96.45 -41.65 5.70
N MET A 688 96.51 -40.32 5.59
CA MET A 688 97.72 -39.53 5.89
C MET A 688 98.11 -39.62 7.37
N THR A 689 97.17 -39.51 8.32
CA THR A 689 97.50 -39.66 9.75
C THR A 689 97.96 -41.07 10.09
N ARG A 690 97.36 -42.11 9.48
CA ARG A 690 97.79 -43.50 9.62
C ARG A 690 99.21 -43.75 9.08
N VAL A 691 99.56 -43.16 7.93
CA VAL A 691 100.93 -43.22 7.37
C VAL A 691 101.92 -42.46 8.25
N LEU A 692 101.55 -41.30 8.81
CA LEU A 692 102.39 -40.55 9.74
C LEU A 692 102.61 -41.29 11.07
N GLN A 693 101.59 -41.98 11.59
CA GLN A 693 101.72 -42.87 12.75
C GLN A 693 102.72 -43.99 12.46
N LEU A 694 102.50 -44.79 11.41
CA LEU A 694 103.41 -45.88 11.03
C LEU A 694 104.87 -45.41 10.80
N ARG A 695 105.06 -44.21 10.24
CA ARG A 695 106.38 -43.59 10.08
C ARG A 695 107.01 -43.23 11.43
N ASN A 696 106.23 -42.69 12.36
CA ASN A 696 106.70 -42.32 13.70
C ASN A 696 107.03 -43.57 14.54
N ASP A 697 106.18 -44.58 14.51
CA ASP A 697 106.41 -45.88 15.18
C ASP A 697 107.70 -46.52 14.67
N ARG A 698 107.94 -46.46 13.35
CA ARG A 698 109.18 -46.95 12.74
C ARG A 698 110.40 -46.11 13.10
N ALA A 699 110.23 -44.81 13.34
CA ALA A 699 111.30 -43.95 13.85
C ALA A 699 111.65 -44.26 15.31
N VAL A 700 110.66 -44.55 16.16
CA VAL A 700 110.88 -45.03 17.54
C VAL A 700 111.64 -46.36 17.53
N GLN A 701 111.20 -47.35 16.73
CA GLN A 701 111.92 -48.62 16.57
C GLN A 701 113.37 -48.46 16.09
N LEU A 702 113.68 -47.43 15.31
CA LEU A 702 115.06 -47.14 14.88
C LEU A 702 115.90 -46.53 16.01
N ILE A 703 115.28 -45.73 16.90
CA ILE A 703 115.94 -45.22 18.11
C ILE A 703 116.23 -46.38 19.07
N GLU A 704 115.25 -47.22 19.37
CA GLU A 704 115.40 -48.41 20.22
C GLU A 704 116.55 -49.33 19.74
N ARG A 705 116.56 -49.67 18.43
CA ARG A 705 117.64 -50.46 17.81
C ARG A 705 119.02 -49.78 17.90
N ASN A 706 119.06 -48.44 17.88
CA ASN A 706 120.32 -47.70 17.98
C ASN A 706 120.81 -47.61 19.44
N GLU A 707 119.92 -47.49 20.41
CA GLU A 707 120.23 -47.58 21.84
C GLU A 707 120.76 -48.98 22.22
N GLU A 708 120.14 -50.05 21.70
CA GLU A 708 120.67 -51.42 21.81
C GLU A 708 122.11 -51.53 21.27
N LEU A 709 122.40 -50.95 20.10
CA LEU A 709 123.74 -50.95 19.51
C LEU A 709 124.76 -50.18 20.36
N CYS A 710 124.39 -49.01 20.90
CA CYS A 710 125.26 -48.25 21.81
C CYS A 710 125.59 -49.05 23.09
N VAL A 711 124.60 -49.75 23.67
CA VAL A 711 124.80 -50.62 24.84
C VAL A 711 125.70 -51.82 24.52
N LEU A 712 125.61 -52.37 23.30
CA LEU A 712 126.49 -53.46 22.86
C LEU A 712 127.94 -52.98 22.59
N GLN A 713 128.11 -51.77 22.05
CA GLN A 713 129.44 -51.17 21.83
C GLN A 713 130.17 -50.92 23.16
N GLU A 714 129.51 -50.32 24.15
CA GLU A 714 130.15 -50.07 25.45
C GLU A 714 130.43 -51.38 26.21
N LYS A 715 129.60 -52.42 26.04
CA LYS A 715 129.91 -53.78 26.53
C LYS A 715 131.16 -54.38 25.86
N SER A 716 131.32 -54.24 24.55
CA SER A 716 132.54 -54.68 23.84
C SER A 716 133.78 -53.99 24.41
N ARG A 717 133.71 -52.67 24.55
CA ARG A 717 134.78 -51.83 25.09
C ARG A 717 135.18 -52.20 26.53
N ILE A 718 134.21 -52.52 27.39
CA ILE A 718 134.48 -53.00 28.75
C ILE A 718 135.19 -54.38 28.70
N LEU A 719 134.73 -55.29 27.84
CA LEU A 719 135.36 -56.61 27.68
C LEU A 719 136.80 -56.50 27.15
N GLU A 720 137.03 -55.66 26.13
CA GLU A 720 138.36 -55.34 25.58
C GLU A 720 139.29 -54.80 26.68
N GLN A 721 138.82 -53.87 27.52
CA GLN A 721 139.62 -53.36 28.66
C GLN A 721 139.92 -54.46 29.69
N THR A 722 138.98 -55.36 29.99
CA THR A 722 139.26 -56.49 30.90
C THR A 722 140.25 -57.49 30.33
N GLN A 723 140.26 -57.71 29.01
CA GLN A 723 141.26 -58.53 28.34
C GLN A 723 142.66 -57.90 28.45
N VAL A 724 142.81 -56.62 28.10
CA VAL A 724 144.10 -55.90 28.21
C VAL A 724 144.64 -55.90 29.65
N ASN A 725 143.76 -55.75 30.65
CA ASN A 725 144.15 -55.86 32.05
C ASN A 725 144.71 -57.26 32.39
N GLY A 726 144.02 -58.33 31.98
CA GLY A 726 144.46 -59.72 32.20
C GLY A 726 145.76 -60.08 31.46
N GLU A 727 145.94 -59.57 30.24
CA GLU A 727 147.20 -59.69 29.49
C GLU A 727 148.36 -59.01 30.23
N SER A 728 148.12 -57.86 30.87
CA SER A 728 149.13 -57.17 31.69
C SER A 728 149.54 -57.95 32.94
N GLU A 729 148.62 -58.70 33.56
CA GLU A 729 148.92 -59.55 34.72
C GLU A 729 149.66 -60.82 34.31
N LEU A 730 149.30 -61.40 33.15
CA LEU A 730 150.06 -62.50 32.54
C LEU A 730 151.49 -62.08 32.17
N SER A 731 151.74 -60.83 31.74
CA SER A 731 153.11 -60.35 31.51
C SER A 731 153.94 -60.34 32.80
N LYS A 732 153.41 -59.72 33.87
CA LYS A 732 154.08 -59.65 35.19
C LYS A 732 154.42 -61.04 35.74
N LEU A 733 153.51 -62.01 35.61
CA LEU A 733 153.75 -63.40 36.03
C LEU A 733 154.82 -64.10 35.16
N ASN A 734 154.87 -63.81 33.86
CA ASN A 734 155.93 -64.30 32.97
C ASN A 734 157.30 -63.67 33.29
N GLU A 735 157.34 -62.39 33.62
CA GLU A 735 158.56 -61.68 34.06
C GLU A 735 159.11 -62.26 35.37
N GLN A 736 158.25 -62.51 36.36
CA GLN A 736 158.62 -63.23 37.60
C GLN A 736 159.16 -64.64 37.31
N LEU A 737 158.53 -65.37 36.37
CA LEU A 737 159.01 -66.69 35.92
C LEU A 737 160.36 -66.61 35.19
N GLN A 738 160.68 -65.52 34.49
CA GLN A 738 162.00 -65.31 33.89
C GLN A 738 163.05 -65.02 34.97
N TRP A 739 162.75 -64.16 35.94
CA TRP A 739 163.64 -63.84 37.06
C TRP A 739 164.01 -65.09 37.87
N LEU A 740 163.01 -65.92 38.25
CA LEU A 740 163.25 -67.18 38.95
C LEU A 740 164.07 -68.20 38.12
N ARG A 741 163.99 -68.16 36.79
CA ARG A 741 164.84 -68.99 35.91
C ARG A 741 166.27 -68.47 35.82
N GLN A 742 166.47 -67.15 35.88
CA GLN A 742 167.78 -66.51 35.87
C GLN A 742 168.57 -66.90 37.12
N GLU A 743 168.00 -66.69 38.31
CA GLU A 743 168.66 -67.01 39.59
C GLU A 743 168.98 -68.51 39.73
N ARG A 744 168.12 -69.39 39.20
CA ARG A 744 168.39 -70.83 39.12
C ARG A 744 169.66 -71.14 38.30
N GLN A 745 169.92 -70.42 37.21
CA GLN A 745 171.16 -70.61 36.42
C GLN A 745 172.40 -70.14 37.17
N ASP A 746 172.32 -69.05 37.95
CA ASP A 746 173.48 -68.55 38.70
C ASP A 746 173.82 -69.42 39.92
N LEU A 747 172.81 -70.02 40.56
CA LEU A 747 173.00 -71.09 41.55
C LEU A 747 173.55 -72.39 40.93
N GLU A 748 173.19 -72.72 39.68
CA GLU A 748 173.82 -73.82 38.93
C GLU A 748 175.29 -73.52 38.58
N ARG A 749 175.61 -72.29 38.18
CA ARG A 749 176.98 -71.83 37.86
C ARG A 749 177.91 -71.86 39.08
N SER A 750 177.45 -71.36 40.23
CA SER A 750 178.25 -71.40 41.47
C SER A 750 178.57 -72.83 41.91
N ASN A 751 177.59 -73.74 41.84
CA ASN A 751 177.77 -75.17 42.10
C ASN A 751 178.82 -75.83 41.17
N GLN A 752 178.91 -75.41 39.91
CA GLN A 752 179.93 -75.90 38.97
C GLN A 752 181.34 -75.42 39.34
N LEU A 753 181.49 -74.20 39.87
CA LEU A 753 182.78 -73.69 40.35
C LEU A 753 183.25 -74.45 41.60
N TYR A 754 182.38 -74.68 42.58
CA TYR A 754 182.74 -75.47 43.78
C TYR A 754 183.09 -76.93 43.46
N LYS A 755 182.48 -77.53 42.43
CA LYS A 755 182.86 -78.89 41.99
C LYS A 755 184.27 -78.94 41.36
N LYS A 756 184.72 -77.87 40.69
CA LYS A 756 186.07 -77.77 40.10
C LYS A 756 187.18 -77.52 41.15
N SER A 757 186.90 -76.79 42.24
CA SER A 757 187.88 -76.61 43.32
C SER A 757 188.07 -77.87 44.18
N VAL A 758 187.09 -78.77 44.22
CA VAL A 758 187.21 -80.09 44.88
C VAL A 758 188.12 -81.05 44.11
N THR A 759 188.13 -81.05 42.77
CA THR A 759 189.03 -81.92 41.99
C THR A 759 190.49 -81.48 42.12
N HIS A 760 190.76 -80.18 42.01
CA HIS A 760 192.12 -79.64 42.09
C HIS A 760 192.80 -79.88 43.45
N ARG A 761 192.01 -79.97 44.54
CA ARG A 761 192.52 -80.35 45.86
C ARG A 761 193.06 -81.78 45.88
N ARG A 762 192.41 -82.74 45.20
CA ARG A 762 192.84 -84.16 45.16
C ARG A 762 194.12 -84.36 44.36
N GLU A 763 194.32 -83.56 43.31
CA GLU A 763 195.56 -83.53 42.53
C GLU A 763 196.74 -83.10 43.43
N LEU A 764 196.55 -82.02 44.19
CA LEU A 764 197.52 -81.51 45.15
C LEU A 764 197.73 -82.45 46.36
N GLU A 765 196.70 -83.16 46.82
CA GLU A 765 196.83 -84.22 47.85
C GLU A 765 197.69 -85.41 47.35
N GLY A 766 197.62 -85.74 46.05
CA GLY A 766 198.54 -86.69 45.41
C GLY A 766 199.99 -86.23 45.47
N GLU A 767 200.27 -84.99 45.04
CA GLU A 767 201.61 -84.40 45.15
C GLU A 767 202.09 -84.29 46.60
N LEU A 768 201.18 -83.96 47.54
CA LEU A 768 201.45 -83.88 48.96
C LEU A 768 202.05 -85.19 49.50
N THR A 769 201.47 -86.35 49.15
CA THR A 769 202.03 -87.65 49.59
C THR A 769 203.43 -87.90 49.06
N SER A 770 203.70 -87.56 47.79
CA SER A 770 205.04 -87.71 47.19
C SER A 770 206.08 -86.82 47.87
N ARG A 771 205.70 -85.59 48.25
CA ARG A 771 206.55 -84.65 48.98
C ARG A 771 206.65 -84.97 50.47
N GLN A 772 205.65 -85.58 51.08
CA GLN A 772 205.70 -86.04 52.47
C GLN A 772 206.72 -87.19 52.64
N ILE A 773 206.82 -88.10 51.67
CA ILE A 773 207.90 -89.11 51.63
C ILE A 773 209.28 -88.44 51.58
N GLN A 774 209.42 -87.31 50.89
CA GLN A 774 210.67 -86.55 50.78
C GLN A 774 210.94 -85.61 51.98
N LEU A 775 209.92 -85.24 52.77
CA LEU A 775 210.04 -84.23 53.84
C LEU A 775 209.97 -84.82 55.26
N ALA A 776 209.44 -86.05 55.41
CA ALA A 776 209.68 -86.90 56.58
C ALA A 776 211.19 -87.15 56.81
N VAL A 777 211.99 -87.10 55.74
CA VAL A 777 213.47 -87.14 55.77
C VAL A 777 214.10 -85.85 56.35
N CYS A 778 213.34 -84.75 56.50
CA CYS A 778 213.92 -83.42 56.72
C CYS A 778 213.51 -82.67 58.00
N LYS A 779 212.22 -82.67 58.40
CA LYS A 779 211.72 -81.66 59.39
C LYS A 779 210.86 -82.19 60.52
N ASP A 780 211.31 -83.28 61.12
CA ASP A 780 210.98 -83.77 62.46
C ASP A 780 211.47 -82.80 63.59
N ARG A 781 211.45 -81.47 63.36
CA ARG A 781 212.42 -80.55 63.98
C ARG A 781 211.87 -79.24 64.56
N VAL A 782 210.76 -78.68 64.07
CA VAL A 782 210.36 -77.28 64.43
C VAL A 782 208.89 -77.18 64.87
N THR A 783 208.68 -77.57 66.13
CA THR A 783 207.81 -76.92 67.13
C THR A 783 206.45 -76.36 66.69
N ARG A 784 205.33 -77.04 67.01
CA ARG A 784 204.67 -77.08 68.35
C ARG A 784 204.03 -75.78 68.87
N LEU A 785 204.30 -74.60 68.30
CA LEU A 785 203.84 -73.32 68.85
C LEU A 785 202.84 -72.65 67.88
N GLU A 786 201.52 -72.53 68.17
CA GLU A 786 200.85 -71.66 69.19
C GLU A 786 200.69 -70.20 68.71
N LYS A 787 199.63 -69.39 68.98
CA LYS A 787 198.35 -69.49 69.74
C LYS A 787 197.42 -68.27 69.42
N ALA A 788 196.08 -68.41 69.55
CA ALA A 788 195.04 -67.36 69.80
C ALA A 788 194.84 -66.21 68.74
N ALA A 789 193.82 -65.29 68.72
CA ALA A 789 192.72 -64.91 69.66
C ALA A 789 191.54 -64.06 69.03
N ILE A 790 190.28 -64.24 69.50
CA ILE A 790 189.20 -63.24 69.89
C ILE A 790 188.44 -62.27 68.89
N ASP A 791 187.11 -62.45 68.79
CA ASP A 791 185.88 -61.55 68.75
C ASP A 791 185.67 -60.33 67.74
N PRO A 792 184.78 -59.27 67.94
CA PRO A 792 183.56 -59.06 67.08
C PRO A 792 183.20 -57.60 66.56
N THR A 793 182.02 -57.46 65.87
CA THR A 793 181.10 -56.25 65.65
C THR A 793 180.99 -55.46 64.29
N LEU A 794 179.82 -54.78 64.10
CA LEU A 794 179.44 -53.60 63.24
C LEU A 794 178.82 -53.76 61.79
N PRO A 795 178.08 -52.74 61.21
CA PRO A 795 176.99 -52.92 60.19
C PRO A 795 176.96 -51.97 58.92
N VAL A 796 175.96 -52.16 58.02
CA VAL A 796 175.56 -51.34 56.82
C VAL A 796 174.02 -51.56 56.60
N ILE A 797 173.09 -50.59 56.49
CA ILE A 797 172.73 -49.52 55.49
C ILE A 797 172.07 -50.03 54.18
N ASP A 798 170.89 -49.48 53.84
CA ASP A 798 170.18 -49.65 52.55
C ASP A 798 170.66 -48.65 51.48
N SER A 799 170.53 -49.03 50.20
CA SER A 799 170.75 -48.13 49.04
C SER A 799 169.84 -48.50 47.87
N GLU A 800 169.29 -47.49 47.18
CA GLU A 800 168.33 -47.60 46.05
C GLU A 800 166.93 -48.11 46.50
N THR A 801 165.92 -47.27 46.83
CA THR A 801 165.62 -45.89 46.37
C THR A 801 164.85 -45.05 47.40
N ASN A 802 165.01 -43.72 47.36
CA ASN A 802 164.31 -42.72 48.19
C ASN A 802 163.17 -41.98 47.45
N GLU A 803 162.24 -41.41 48.24
CA GLU A 803 161.34 -40.26 47.94
C GLU A 803 160.06 -40.44 47.06
N PRO A 804 159.05 -39.52 47.16
CA PRO A 804 157.62 -39.81 46.92
C PRO A 804 156.91 -38.80 45.97
N VAL A 805 155.61 -38.45 46.21
CA VAL A 805 154.80 -37.35 45.59
C VAL A 805 154.29 -37.64 44.15
N CYS A 806 153.03 -37.45 43.73
CA CYS A 806 151.72 -37.07 44.34
C CYS A 806 150.55 -37.63 43.43
N LEU A 807 149.27 -37.20 43.36
CA LEU A 807 148.48 -36.06 43.87
C LEU A 807 146.97 -36.48 44.06
N ASP A 808 146.06 -35.54 44.32
CA ASP A 808 144.66 -35.73 44.72
C ASP A 808 143.60 -34.94 43.89
N LEU A 809 142.31 -35.30 44.08
CA LEU A 809 141.12 -34.43 44.23
C LEU A 809 140.35 -33.71 43.08
N ALA A 810 139.04 -33.61 43.34
CA ALA A 810 138.08 -32.49 43.13
C ALA A 810 137.39 -32.19 41.77
N GLN A 811 136.08 -32.51 41.74
CA GLN A 811 134.89 -31.63 41.60
C GLN A 811 134.93 -30.24 40.88
N VAL A 812 133.71 -29.82 40.46
CA VAL A 812 133.19 -28.44 40.21
C VAL A 812 133.20 -27.87 38.76
N SER A 813 132.10 -28.16 38.04
CA SER A 813 131.07 -27.21 37.54
C SER A 813 131.40 -25.87 36.80
N ARG A 814 130.56 -25.59 35.78
CA ARG A 814 130.19 -24.31 35.11
C ARG A 814 130.94 -23.79 33.85
N ASN A 815 130.16 -23.79 32.76
CA ASN A 815 129.79 -22.64 31.90
C ASN A 815 130.61 -22.19 30.65
N GLN A 816 129.83 -21.92 29.58
CA GLN A 816 129.96 -20.87 28.54
C GLN A 816 130.93 -21.03 27.32
N MET A 817 130.37 -21.54 26.22
CA MET A 817 130.09 -20.86 24.91
C MET A 817 131.20 -20.25 24.01
N ALA A 818 130.90 -20.29 22.68
CA ALA A 818 131.54 -19.63 21.52
C ALA A 818 132.88 -20.24 21.01
N THR A 819 133.28 -20.20 19.73
CA THR A 819 132.91 -19.29 18.60
C THR A 819 133.01 -19.93 17.18
N ILE A 820 131.89 -19.91 16.41
CA ILE A 820 131.68 -19.45 14.99
C ILE A 820 132.92 -19.45 14.05
N PRO A 821 133.01 -20.31 13.00
CA PRO A 821 132.57 -20.12 11.58
C PRO A 821 131.17 -19.59 11.15
N THR A 822 131.01 -19.24 9.84
CA THR A 822 130.10 -18.16 9.35
C THR A 822 129.54 -18.33 7.90
N SER A 823 128.29 -17.87 7.66
CA SER A 823 127.63 -17.43 6.38
C SER A 823 127.30 -18.40 5.21
N LEU A 824 126.00 -18.51 4.84
CA LEU A 824 125.47 -18.17 3.49
C LEU A 824 123.91 -18.02 3.47
N VAL A 825 123.29 -17.78 2.29
CA VAL A 825 121.94 -17.17 2.15
C VAL A 825 120.92 -17.99 1.30
N LYS A 826 119.73 -18.23 1.87
CA LYS A 826 118.46 -18.71 1.23
C LYS A 826 118.60 -19.97 0.32
N PRO A 827 117.65 -20.31 -0.58
CA PRO A 827 116.67 -21.34 -0.27
C PRO A 827 116.67 -22.53 -1.24
N ARG A 828 116.09 -23.67 -0.85
CA ARG A 828 115.64 -24.67 -1.83
C ARG A 828 114.49 -25.56 -1.34
N VAL A 829 113.54 -25.79 -2.24
CA VAL A 829 112.31 -26.59 -2.08
C VAL A 829 112.58 -28.04 -2.50
N ARG A 830 111.75 -28.98 -2.05
CA ARG A 830 111.56 -30.28 -2.72
C ARG A 830 110.12 -30.39 -3.19
N GLU A 831 109.95 -30.60 -4.49
CA GLU A 831 108.66 -30.45 -5.18
C GLU A 831 107.74 -31.65 -4.99
N LEU A 832 106.43 -31.38 -4.94
CA LEU A 832 105.37 -32.36 -5.20
C LEU A 832 104.47 -31.79 -6.30
N ALA A 833 104.15 -32.60 -7.30
CA ALA A 833 103.59 -32.10 -8.56
C ALA A 833 102.06 -31.93 -8.46
N GLY A 834 101.63 -30.69 -8.22
CA GLY A 834 100.25 -30.22 -8.36
C GLY A 834 100.25 -28.71 -8.61
N LYS A 835 99.29 -28.20 -9.40
CA LYS A 835 99.12 -26.75 -9.54
C LYS A 835 98.28 -26.24 -8.37
N ASP A 836 98.95 -25.78 -7.32
CA ASP A 836 98.34 -24.86 -6.37
C ASP A 836 97.90 -23.60 -7.14
N MET A 837 96.64 -23.21 -6.98
CA MET A 837 96.15 -21.96 -7.56
C MET A 837 96.72 -20.77 -6.78
N ASP A 838 97.01 -19.68 -7.49
CA ASP A 838 97.56 -18.47 -6.87
C ASP A 838 96.63 -17.99 -5.75
N PRO A 839 97.13 -17.63 -4.55
CA PRO A 839 96.34 -16.92 -3.54
C PRO A 839 95.57 -15.70 -4.08
N ALA A 840 95.99 -15.07 -5.17
CA ALA A 840 95.21 -14.06 -5.91
C ALA A 840 94.06 -14.67 -6.74
N GLU A 841 94.26 -15.81 -7.42
CA GLU A 841 93.18 -16.52 -8.13
C GLU A 841 92.17 -17.17 -7.18
N ILE A 842 92.61 -17.68 -6.02
CA ILE A 842 91.72 -18.24 -4.99
C ILE A 842 90.87 -17.12 -4.38
N ARG A 843 91.46 -15.95 -4.08
CA ARG A 843 90.69 -14.76 -3.69
C ARG A 843 89.76 -14.31 -4.81
N SER A 844 90.22 -14.18 -6.05
CA SER A 844 89.38 -13.84 -7.20
C SER A 844 88.20 -14.81 -7.40
N LYS A 845 88.38 -16.12 -7.16
CA LYS A 845 87.29 -17.10 -7.16
C LYS A 845 86.37 -16.96 -5.95
N MET A 846 86.89 -16.69 -4.76
CA MET A 846 86.10 -16.45 -3.55
C MET A 846 85.26 -15.16 -3.71
N ASP A 847 85.87 -14.08 -4.16
CA ASP A 847 85.24 -12.81 -4.51
C ASP A 847 84.20 -13.00 -5.64
N SER A 848 84.51 -13.80 -6.67
CA SER A 848 83.55 -14.13 -7.75
C SER A 848 82.34 -14.91 -7.22
N ILE A 849 82.55 -15.92 -6.37
CA ILE A 849 81.48 -16.67 -5.72
C ILE A 849 80.69 -15.75 -4.79
N GLN A 850 81.34 -14.88 -4.03
CA GLN A 850 80.70 -13.96 -3.09
C GLN A 850 79.91 -12.86 -3.83
N CYS A 851 80.39 -12.36 -4.96
CA CYS A 851 79.62 -11.51 -5.87
C CYS A 851 78.43 -12.25 -6.50
N GLN A 852 78.59 -13.51 -6.93
CA GLN A 852 77.48 -14.33 -7.44
C GLN A 852 76.42 -14.60 -6.36
N LEU A 853 76.86 -14.82 -5.11
CA LEU A 853 76.02 -15.06 -3.95
C LEU A 853 75.27 -13.78 -3.57
N LEU A 854 75.94 -12.62 -3.49
CA LEU A 854 75.31 -11.31 -3.30
C LEU A 854 74.31 -10.99 -4.43
N VAL A 855 74.60 -11.33 -5.69
CA VAL A 855 73.65 -11.17 -6.81
C VAL A 855 72.45 -12.11 -6.72
N LYS A 856 72.64 -13.34 -6.19
CA LYS A 856 71.54 -14.27 -5.89
C LYS A 856 70.70 -13.79 -4.69
N GLU A 857 71.33 -13.25 -3.64
CA GLU A 857 70.66 -12.66 -2.48
C GLU A 857 69.87 -11.41 -2.85
N HIS A 858 70.43 -10.49 -3.64
CA HIS A 858 69.70 -9.35 -4.17
C HIS A 858 68.48 -9.78 -5.00
N LYS A 859 68.62 -10.80 -5.86
CA LYS A 859 67.48 -11.34 -6.63
C LYS A 859 66.45 -12.06 -5.77
N LEU A 860 66.86 -12.74 -4.70
CA LEU A 860 65.94 -13.30 -3.71
C LEU A 860 65.20 -12.20 -2.94
N LEU A 861 65.88 -11.10 -2.61
CA LEU A 861 65.26 -9.93 -1.96
C LEU A 861 64.29 -9.20 -2.90
N GLU A 862 64.62 -9.06 -4.19
CA GLU A 862 63.69 -8.58 -5.22
C GLU A 862 62.48 -9.49 -5.35
N LEU A 863 62.68 -10.81 -5.45
CA LEU A 863 61.58 -11.79 -5.56
C LEU A 863 60.70 -11.83 -4.31
N ASP A 864 61.26 -11.70 -3.11
CA ASP A 864 60.52 -11.62 -1.85
C ASP A 864 59.79 -10.28 -1.69
N MET A 865 60.36 -9.16 -2.13
CA MET A 865 59.64 -7.88 -2.23
C MET A 865 58.52 -7.92 -3.27
N LEU A 866 58.74 -8.56 -4.41
CA LEU A 866 57.71 -8.79 -5.44
C LEU A 866 56.60 -9.70 -4.91
N LEU A 867 56.93 -10.81 -4.23
CA LEU A 867 55.95 -11.69 -3.58
C LEU A 867 55.14 -10.92 -2.53
N LYS A 868 55.79 -10.11 -1.70
CA LYS A 868 55.11 -9.24 -0.73
C LYS A 868 54.25 -8.16 -1.40
N ALA A 869 54.61 -7.68 -2.58
CA ALA A 869 53.79 -6.75 -3.37
C ALA A 869 52.59 -7.45 -4.03
N VAL A 870 52.78 -8.66 -4.57
CA VAL A 870 51.74 -9.51 -5.15
C VAL A 870 50.74 -9.95 -4.09
N ASN A 871 51.18 -10.46 -2.94
CA ASN A 871 50.29 -10.87 -1.84
C ASN A 871 49.45 -9.69 -1.34
N ARG A 872 50.06 -8.50 -1.16
CA ARG A 872 49.32 -7.26 -0.83
C ARG A 872 48.39 -6.78 -1.95
N LEU A 873 48.59 -7.20 -3.19
CA LEU A 873 47.66 -6.98 -4.30
C LEU A 873 46.52 -8.00 -4.26
N VAL A 874 46.81 -9.28 -4.04
CA VAL A 874 45.83 -10.35 -3.86
C VAL A 874 44.90 -10.03 -2.69
N GLU A 875 45.40 -9.72 -1.49
CA GLU A 875 44.60 -9.30 -0.33
C GLU A 875 43.67 -8.11 -0.66
N LYS A 876 44.15 -7.14 -1.44
CA LYS A 876 43.35 -5.98 -1.88
C LYS A 876 42.31 -6.35 -2.93
N LEU A 877 42.62 -7.28 -3.84
CA LEU A 877 41.68 -7.78 -4.84
C LEU A 877 40.63 -8.71 -4.23
N GLU A 878 41.00 -9.53 -3.25
CA GLU A 878 40.08 -10.39 -2.51
C GLU A 878 39.12 -9.59 -1.62
N SER A 879 39.64 -8.67 -0.81
CA SER A 879 38.81 -7.80 0.02
C SER A 879 37.88 -6.92 -0.83
N ARG A 880 38.37 -6.41 -1.97
CA ARG A 880 37.54 -5.72 -2.96
C ARG A 880 36.51 -6.65 -3.61
N ALA A 881 36.86 -7.88 -3.98
CA ALA A 881 35.93 -8.85 -4.52
C ALA A 881 34.90 -9.35 -3.49
N VAL A 882 35.19 -9.29 -2.18
CA VAL A 882 34.21 -9.52 -1.11
C VAL A 882 33.25 -8.34 -1.01
N LEU A 883 33.76 -7.10 -1.02
CA LEU A 883 32.93 -5.90 -1.07
C LEU A 883 32.04 -5.88 -2.32
N ASP A 884 32.57 -6.21 -3.50
CA ASP A 884 31.82 -6.24 -4.76
C ASP A 884 30.79 -7.40 -4.80
N LYS A 885 31.05 -8.54 -4.14
CA LYS A 885 30.03 -9.58 -3.89
C LYS A 885 28.90 -9.06 -2.99
N GLU A 886 29.22 -8.32 -1.93
CA GLU A 886 28.22 -7.79 -1.01
C GLU A 886 27.41 -6.65 -1.64
N ILE A 887 28.06 -5.77 -2.41
CA ILE A 887 27.43 -4.74 -3.24
C ILE A 887 26.51 -5.41 -4.28
N THR A 888 26.98 -6.37 -5.07
CA THR A 888 26.12 -7.05 -6.06
C THR A 888 24.96 -7.81 -5.41
N LEU A 889 25.13 -8.36 -4.19
CA LEU A 889 24.04 -8.94 -3.40
C LEU A 889 23.02 -7.90 -2.92
N GLN A 890 23.47 -6.77 -2.37
CA GLN A 890 22.60 -5.66 -1.96
C GLN A 890 21.80 -5.12 -3.15
N TRP A 891 22.42 -5.01 -4.32
CA TRP A 891 21.79 -4.50 -5.54
C TRP A 891 20.85 -5.53 -6.17
N ALA A 892 21.14 -6.83 -6.06
CA ALA A 892 20.22 -7.91 -6.43
C ALA A 892 18.98 -7.93 -5.52
N LYS A 893 19.14 -7.69 -4.20
CA LYS A 893 18.03 -7.50 -3.26
C LYS A 893 17.18 -6.30 -3.67
N GLN A 894 17.76 -5.09 -3.73
CA GLN A 894 17.05 -3.88 -4.15
C GLN A 894 16.35 -4.04 -5.52
N MET A 895 16.97 -4.70 -6.50
CA MET A 895 16.33 -4.95 -7.80
C MET A 895 15.16 -5.94 -7.71
N ASN A 896 15.20 -6.92 -6.80
CA ASN A 896 14.05 -7.78 -6.50
C ASN A 896 12.93 -6.99 -5.79
N ASP A 897 13.28 -6.15 -4.81
CA ASP A 897 12.33 -5.33 -4.06
C ASP A 897 11.57 -4.37 -4.99
N ARG A 898 12.30 -3.67 -5.87
CA ARG A 898 11.70 -2.83 -6.92
C ARG A 898 10.90 -3.63 -7.95
N LYS A 899 11.24 -4.90 -8.20
CA LYS A 899 10.47 -5.82 -9.06
C LYS A 899 9.20 -6.31 -8.36
N THR A 900 9.16 -6.37 -7.02
CA THR A 900 7.92 -6.57 -6.27
C THR A 900 7.07 -5.30 -6.21
N ASP A 901 7.65 -4.10 -6.00
CA ASP A 901 6.94 -2.82 -6.12
C ASP A 901 6.18 -2.74 -7.45
N VAL A 902 6.91 -2.95 -8.57
CA VAL A 902 6.36 -2.85 -9.93
C VAL A 902 5.27 -3.89 -10.20
N LYS A 903 5.37 -5.09 -9.61
CA LYS A 903 4.27 -6.08 -9.65
C LYS A 903 3.05 -5.61 -8.84
N GLN A 904 3.24 -5.02 -7.67
CA GLN A 904 2.14 -4.53 -6.83
C GLN A 904 1.44 -3.31 -7.48
N THR A 905 2.19 -2.33 -7.99
CA THR A 905 1.62 -1.17 -8.70
C THR A 905 0.94 -1.59 -10.00
N SER A 906 1.50 -2.53 -10.75
CA SER A 906 0.82 -3.12 -11.92
C SER A 906 -0.47 -3.86 -11.54
N LYS A 907 -0.52 -4.56 -10.39
CA LYS A 907 -1.75 -5.19 -9.90
C LYS A 907 -2.80 -4.16 -9.47
N LYS A 908 -2.40 -3.11 -8.74
CA LYS A 908 -3.28 -1.98 -8.40
C LYS A 908 -3.84 -1.32 -9.66
N LEU A 909 -2.97 -0.91 -10.59
CA LEU A 909 -3.38 -0.26 -11.84
C LEU A 909 -4.33 -1.13 -12.67
N LYS A 910 -4.19 -2.46 -12.65
CA LYS A 910 -5.17 -3.38 -13.27
C LYS A 910 -6.53 -3.40 -12.55
N SER A 911 -6.57 -3.27 -11.23
CA SER A 911 -7.80 -3.11 -10.45
C SER A 911 -8.50 -1.80 -10.83
N ASN A 912 -7.82 -0.66 -10.64
CA ASN A 912 -8.35 0.66 -10.98
C ASN A 912 -8.76 0.75 -12.46
N THR A 913 -8.07 0.07 -13.39
CA THR A 913 -8.49 0.02 -14.82
C THR A 913 -9.76 -0.82 -15.04
N ALA A 914 -9.94 -1.93 -14.31
CA ALA A 914 -11.17 -2.74 -14.38
C ALA A 914 -12.36 -2.02 -13.73
N GLU A 915 -12.12 -1.34 -12.61
CA GLU A 915 -13.09 -0.47 -11.94
C GLU A 915 -13.49 0.71 -12.85
N MET A 916 -12.54 1.41 -13.46
CA MET A 916 -12.81 2.43 -14.48
C MET A 916 -13.60 1.87 -15.66
N ALA A 917 -13.26 0.69 -16.20
CA ALA A 917 -14.01 0.07 -17.29
C ALA A 917 -15.46 -0.26 -16.89
N MET A 918 -15.69 -0.74 -15.66
CA MET A 918 -17.03 -0.97 -15.12
C MET A 918 -17.80 0.34 -14.94
N LEU A 919 -17.18 1.38 -14.40
CA LEU A 919 -17.82 2.68 -14.16
C LEU A 919 -18.10 3.43 -15.47
N MET A 920 -17.22 3.36 -16.47
CA MET A 920 -17.51 3.83 -17.83
C MET A 920 -18.66 3.04 -18.47
N ALA A 921 -18.71 1.71 -18.31
CA ALA A 921 -19.83 0.91 -18.82
C ALA A 921 -21.16 1.16 -18.10
N ILE A 922 -21.13 1.65 -16.86
CA ILE A 922 -22.31 2.14 -16.12
C ILE A 922 -22.71 3.53 -16.62
N ALA A 923 -21.76 4.46 -16.75
CA ALA A 923 -22.00 5.80 -17.30
C ALA A 923 -22.63 5.73 -18.69
N PHE A 924 -22.07 4.94 -19.62
CA PHE A 924 -22.60 4.78 -20.98
C PHE A 924 -24.04 4.22 -21.00
N LYS A 925 -24.39 3.33 -20.04
CA LYS A 925 -25.76 2.82 -19.88
C LYS A 925 -26.72 3.86 -19.27
N LEU A 926 -26.22 4.79 -18.47
CA LEU A 926 -27.01 5.91 -17.95
C LEU A 926 -27.20 6.99 -19.01
N GLU A 927 -26.16 7.34 -19.77
CA GLU A 927 -26.22 8.22 -20.93
C GLU A 927 -27.19 7.70 -21.99
N GLN A 928 -27.12 6.40 -22.33
CA GLN A 928 -28.08 5.76 -23.23
C GLN A 928 -29.52 5.90 -22.72
N LYS A 929 -29.78 5.63 -21.43
CA LYS A 929 -31.12 5.80 -20.83
C LYS A 929 -31.59 7.25 -20.84
N VAL A 930 -30.70 8.21 -20.56
CA VAL A 930 -31.02 9.65 -20.64
C VAL A 930 -31.38 10.03 -22.08
N GLN A 931 -30.65 9.51 -23.07
CA GLN A 931 -30.95 9.76 -24.47
C GLN A 931 -32.26 9.09 -24.92
N GLU A 932 -32.54 7.85 -24.49
CA GLU A 932 -33.81 7.16 -24.72
C GLU A 932 -34.99 7.97 -24.13
N ARG A 933 -34.86 8.49 -22.90
CA ARG A 933 -35.87 9.35 -22.27
C ARG A 933 -36.01 10.71 -22.97
N ARG A 934 -34.92 11.33 -23.43
CA ARG A 934 -34.96 12.57 -24.24
C ARG A 934 -35.65 12.36 -25.57
N CYS A 935 -35.38 11.25 -26.26
CA CYS A 935 -36.07 10.89 -27.50
C CYS A 935 -37.56 10.62 -27.28
N GLN A 936 -37.93 9.92 -26.20
CA GLN A 936 -39.35 9.74 -25.81
C GLN A 936 -40.03 11.08 -25.54
N LEU A 937 -39.40 11.99 -24.79
CA LEU A 937 -39.98 13.29 -24.45
C LEU A 937 -40.13 14.17 -25.71
N ALA A 938 -39.13 14.18 -26.61
CA ALA A 938 -39.23 14.87 -27.90
C ALA A 938 -40.30 14.28 -28.83
N GLN A 939 -40.56 12.96 -28.77
CA GLN A 939 -41.69 12.33 -29.47
C GLN A 939 -43.03 12.76 -28.86
N CYS A 940 -43.14 12.82 -27.52
CA CYS A 940 -44.32 13.32 -26.82
C CYS A 940 -44.64 14.78 -27.20
N CYS A 941 -43.63 15.65 -27.26
CA CYS A 941 -43.79 17.04 -27.71
C CYS A 941 -44.31 17.11 -29.14
N LYS A 942 -43.67 16.41 -30.10
CA LYS A 942 -44.09 16.41 -31.51
C LYS A 942 -45.51 15.90 -31.74
N ARG A 943 -45.95 14.90 -30.96
CA ARG A 943 -47.35 14.44 -31.01
C ARG A 943 -48.31 15.49 -30.44
N MET A 944 -47.93 16.17 -29.36
CA MET A 944 -48.70 17.26 -28.78
C MET A 944 -48.83 18.46 -29.74
N GLU A 945 -47.72 18.82 -30.41
CA GLU A 945 -47.66 19.85 -31.48
C GLU A 945 -48.57 19.50 -32.67
N SER A 946 -48.68 18.21 -33.04
CA SER A 946 -49.59 17.73 -34.08
C SER A 946 -51.02 17.46 -33.61
N GLY A 947 -51.40 17.86 -32.38
CA GLY A 947 -52.72 17.63 -31.81
C GLY A 947 -53.05 16.17 -31.44
N GLU A 948 -52.07 15.27 -31.47
CA GLU A 948 -52.19 13.89 -31.02
C GLU A 948 -51.99 13.73 -29.50
N VAL A 949 -52.46 12.61 -28.95
CA VAL A 949 -52.20 12.25 -27.56
C VAL A 949 -50.69 11.95 -27.38
N PRO A 950 -49.98 12.60 -26.43
CA PRO A 950 -48.51 12.55 -26.36
C PRO A 950 -47.91 11.14 -26.23
N CYS A 951 -48.60 10.19 -25.58
CA CYS A 951 -48.16 8.81 -25.48
C CYS A 951 -49.36 7.85 -25.37
N ASP A 952 -49.20 6.64 -25.92
CA ASP A 952 -50.24 5.61 -25.97
C ASP A 952 -50.76 5.18 -24.59
N GLU A 953 -50.01 5.40 -23.52
CA GLU A 953 -50.46 5.14 -22.15
C GLU A 953 -51.50 6.18 -21.68
N PHE A 954 -51.32 7.45 -22.05
CA PHE A 954 -52.34 8.48 -21.89
C PHE A 954 -53.53 8.21 -22.81
N GLU A 955 -53.31 7.70 -24.02
CA GLU A 955 -54.41 7.32 -24.92
C GLU A 955 -55.23 6.15 -24.34
N LYS A 956 -54.57 5.15 -23.74
CA LYS A 956 -55.20 4.06 -22.98
C LYS A 956 -55.85 4.55 -21.68
N ALA A 957 -55.38 5.65 -21.07
CA ALA A 957 -56.01 6.28 -19.92
C ALA A 957 -57.27 7.07 -20.33
N TRP A 958 -57.19 7.85 -21.41
CA TRP A 958 -58.32 8.57 -22.01
C TRP A 958 -59.42 7.61 -22.45
N LYS A 959 -59.08 6.55 -23.21
CA LYS A 959 -60.01 5.47 -23.57
C LYS A 959 -60.56 4.69 -22.36
N ARG A 960 -60.00 4.84 -21.15
CA ARG A 960 -60.58 4.31 -19.88
C ARG A 960 -61.47 5.35 -19.19
N TYR A 961 -61.13 6.63 -19.24
CA TYR A 961 -61.97 7.74 -18.76
C TYR A 961 -63.24 7.91 -19.60
N GLU A 962 -63.11 7.91 -20.92
CA GLU A 962 -64.20 7.98 -21.89
C GLU A 962 -65.18 6.80 -21.75
N ARG A 963 -64.67 5.59 -21.45
CA ARG A 963 -65.49 4.43 -21.08
C ARG A 963 -66.30 4.60 -19.79
N ARG A 964 -65.87 5.44 -18.85
CA ARG A 964 -66.67 5.84 -17.68
C ARG A 964 -67.65 6.96 -18.06
N LYS A 965 -67.21 7.98 -18.80
CA LYS A 965 -68.05 9.10 -19.26
C LYS A 965 -69.25 8.65 -20.10
N ASN A 966 -69.06 7.62 -20.93
CA ASN A 966 -70.12 7.08 -21.80
C ASN A 966 -71.04 6.08 -21.08
N GLN A 967 -70.77 5.70 -19.82
CA GLN A 967 -71.73 5.01 -18.95
C GLN A 967 -72.73 6.03 -18.39
N LYS A 968 -73.72 6.44 -19.21
CA LYS A 968 -74.84 7.26 -18.74
C LYS A 968 -75.59 6.55 -17.59
N PRO A 969 -76.03 7.27 -16.54
CA PRO A 969 -76.97 6.72 -15.57
C PRO A 969 -78.29 6.34 -16.27
N LEU A 970 -78.86 5.20 -15.88
CA LEU A 970 -80.01 4.62 -16.58
C LEU A 970 -81.32 5.31 -16.17
N HIS A 971 -81.66 6.44 -16.81
CA HIS A 971 -82.95 7.08 -16.59
C HIS A 971 -84.03 6.38 -17.43
N VAL A 972 -85.00 5.77 -16.75
CA VAL A 972 -86.23 5.26 -17.36
C VAL A 972 -87.28 6.36 -17.33
N TRP A 973 -87.91 6.64 -18.47
CA TRP A 973 -89.37 6.66 -18.71
C TRP A 973 -89.62 7.00 -20.19
N GLU A 974 -90.76 6.57 -20.73
CA GLU A 974 -91.08 6.63 -22.16
C GLU A 974 -91.88 7.89 -22.51
N GLU A 975 -91.56 8.53 -23.62
CA GLU A 975 -92.53 9.33 -24.38
C GLU A 975 -92.35 9.01 -25.88
N TYR A 976 -93.32 8.29 -26.45
CA TYR A 976 -93.33 7.90 -27.86
C TYR A 976 -94.01 8.99 -28.69
N VAL A 977 -93.24 9.69 -29.52
CA VAL A 977 -93.78 10.39 -30.69
C VAL A 977 -93.69 9.43 -31.88
N TYR A 978 -94.80 9.24 -32.60
CA TYR A 978 -94.81 8.53 -33.87
C TYR A 978 -94.36 9.48 -34.99
N GLU A 979 -93.36 9.10 -35.76
CA GLU A 979 -93.10 9.68 -37.07
C GLU A 979 -92.48 8.62 -38.00
N ASP A 980 -93.15 8.33 -39.12
CA ASP A 980 -92.72 7.33 -40.09
C ASP A 980 -91.72 7.94 -41.08
N SER A 981 -90.46 7.45 -41.12
CA SER A 981 -89.67 7.48 -42.36
C SER A 981 -88.44 6.55 -42.40
N TRP A 982 -88.56 5.54 -43.27
CA TRP A 982 -87.55 4.95 -44.15
C TRP A 982 -86.12 4.61 -43.70
N THR A 983 -85.75 3.37 -43.97
CA THR A 983 -84.43 2.75 -43.84
C THR A 983 -83.44 3.11 -44.97
N THR A 984 -82.15 3.24 -44.64
CA THR A 984 -81.04 2.83 -45.54
C THR A 984 -79.78 2.47 -44.74
N ALA A 985 -79.50 1.17 -44.60
CA ALA A 985 -78.19 0.58 -44.27
C ALA A 985 -78.22 -0.90 -44.67
N GLU A 986 -77.13 -1.42 -45.27
CA GLU A 986 -77.15 -2.69 -46.01
C GLU A 986 -76.88 -3.95 -45.16
N GLU A 987 -77.28 -5.11 -45.70
CA GLU A 987 -77.17 -6.42 -45.07
C GLU A 987 -75.75 -7.01 -45.10
N ARG A 988 -75.45 -7.90 -44.14
CA ARG A 988 -74.49 -9.00 -44.34
C ARG A 988 -75.03 -10.32 -43.78
N PRO A 989 -74.69 -11.48 -44.38
CA PRO A 989 -75.63 -12.58 -44.42
C PRO A 989 -75.59 -13.56 -43.24
N ASN A 990 -76.74 -14.21 -43.06
CA ASN A 990 -76.90 -15.54 -42.47
C ASN A 990 -75.97 -16.58 -43.18
N ALA A 991 -75.69 -17.79 -42.67
CA ALA A 991 -76.38 -18.53 -41.61
C ALA A 991 -75.50 -19.60 -40.93
N TYR A 992 -76.07 -20.17 -39.86
CA TYR A 992 -75.83 -21.48 -39.26
C TYR A 992 -75.20 -22.59 -40.14
N LEU A 993 -74.43 -23.46 -39.48
CA LEU A 993 -74.79 -24.89 -39.39
C LEU A 993 -74.30 -25.49 -38.07
N ALA A 994 -74.82 -26.65 -37.67
CA ALA A 994 -74.65 -27.23 -36.34
C ALA A 994 -74.19 -28.69 -36.38
N GLN A 995 -73.60 -29.13 -35.26
CA GLN A 995 -73.47 -30.52 -34.79
C GLN A 995 -72.95 -31.60 -35.75
N LEU A 996 -71.86 -32.26 -35.36
CA LEU A 996 -71.85 -33.73 -35.23
C LEU A 996 -70.76 -34.16 -34.24
N GLU A 997 -71.02 -35.28 -33.57
CA GLU A 997 -70.10 -35.94 -32.63
C GLU A 997 -69.47 -37.15 -33.34
N PHE A 998 -68.24 -37.55 -32.97
CA PHE A 998 -67.86 -38.90 -32.47
C PHE A 998 -66.34 -39.18 -32.54
N GLU A 999 -65.88 -39.92 -31.52
CA GLU A 999 -64.76 -40.89 -31.45
C GLU A 999 -63.29 -40.62 -31.86
N LYS A 1000 -62.44 -40.58 -30.81
CA LYS A 1000 -61.35 -41.54 -30.46
C LYS A 1000 -60.10 -41.73 -31.35
N CYS A 1001 -59.06 -42.25 -30.67
CA CYS A 1001 -57.87 -42.95 -31.16
C CYS A 1001 -56.70 -42.15 -31.78
N SER A 1002 -55.76 -41.80 -30.89
CA SER A 1002 -54.30 -41.85 -31.12
C SER A 1002 -53.82 -43.31 -31.39
N PRO A 1003 -52.53 -43.62 -31.69
CA PRO A 1003 -51.34 -42.75 -31.83
C PRO A 1003 -50.46 -43.12 -33.07
N GLN A 1004 -49.17 -42.71 -33.06
CA GLN A 1004 -48.02 -43.32 -33.79
C GLN A 1004 -47.82 -42.93 -35.29
N VAL A 1005 -46.62 -42.88 -35.90
CA VAL A 1005 -45.19 -42.94 -35.44
C VAL A 1005 -44.24 -42.55 -36.62
N LYS A 1006 -43.05 -41.95 -36.34
CA LYS A 1006 -41.85 -41.84 -37.24
C LYS A 1006 -42.01 -40.99 -38.55
N ASP A 1007 -40.95 -40.60 -39.28
CA ASP A 1007 -39.48 -40.73 -39.07
C ASP A 1007 -38.65 -39.51 -39.58
N ALA A 1008 -37.32 -39.66 -39.56
CA ALA A 1008 -36.21 -38.70 -39.78
C ALA A 1008 -36.09 -37.93 -41.15
N PRO A 1009 -35.15 -36.94 -41.27
CA PRO A 1009 -34.96 -36.00 -42.41
C PRO A 1009 -33.68 -36.38 -43.26
N PRO A 1010 -32.82 -35.50 -43.88
CA PRO A 1010 -32.86 -34.06 -44.24
C PRO A 1010 -32.34 -33.74 -45.69
N ASN A 1011 -31.89 -32.49 -45.93
CA ASN A 1011 -31.10 -31.91 -47.05
C ASN A 1011 -31.93 -31.27 -48.20
N THR A 1012 -31.57 -30.12 -48.77
CA THR A 1012 -30.22 -29.60 -49.14
C THR A 1012 -29.99 -28.09 -48.91
N GLU A 1013 -28.72 -27.66 -48.98
CA GLU A 1013 -28.30 -26.26 -49.22
C GLU A 1013 -28.61 -25.82 -50.69
N GLU A 1014 -28.32 -24.63 -51.24
CA GLU A 1014 -27.42 -23.51 -50.87
C GLU A 1014 -27.83 -22.18 -51.62
N THR A 1015 -26.94 -21.19 -51.76
CA THR A 1015 -27.05 -19.88 -52.45
C THR A 1015 -27.79 -18.77 -51.67
N ILE A 1016 -27.19 -17.76 -51.02
CA ILE A 1016 -25.97 -16.91 -51.14
C ILE A 1016 -26.22 -15.52 -51.78
N THR A 1017 -25.77 -14.48 -51.07
CA THR A 1017 -25.61 -13.04 -51.44
C THR A 1017 -26.83 -12.19 -51.80
N LYS A 1018 -27.13 -11.20 -50.94
CA LYS A 1018 -26.82 -9.77 -51.22
C LYS A 1018 -26.83 -8.90 -49.94
N LEU A 1019 -26.28 -7.69 -50.07
CA LEU A 1019 -26.30 -6.57 -49.10
C LEU A 1019 -25.53 -6.75 -47.77
N LEU A 1020 -24.21 -6.66 -47.90
CA LEU A 1020 -23.29 -6.22 -46.86
C LEU A 1020 -23.01 -4.71 -47.09
N VAL A 1021 -23.48 -3.80 -46.23
CA VAL A 1021 -23.06 -2.37 -46.18
C VAL A 1021 -23.25 -1.79 -44.76
N LEU A 1022 -22.19 -1.18 -44.20
CA LEU A 1022 -22.14 -0.22 -43.07
C LEU A 1022 -22.92 -0.51 -41.77
N ARG A 1023 -22.20 -0.90 -40.71
CA ARG A 1023 -21.65 0.08 -39.73
C ARG A 1023 -20.62 -0.55 -38.78
N THR A 1024 -19.56 0.20 -38.48
CA THR A 1024 -18.49 -0.18 -37.55
C THR A 1024 -18.71 0.46 -36.18
N THR A 1025 -19.07 -0.33 -35.17
CA THR A 1025 -19.07 0.08 -33.75
C THR A 1025 -18.52 -1.05 -32.88
N HIS A 1026 -17.29 -0.88 -32.40
CA HIS A 1026 -16.64 -1.88 -31.53
C HIS A 1026 -17.16 -1.77 -30.08
N GLY A 1027 -18.26 -2.47 -29.79
CA GLY A 1027 -18.70 -2.78 -28.42
C GLY A 1027 -18.58 -4.28 -28.15
N PRO A 1028 -18.29 -4.72 -26.90
CA PRO A 1028 -18.19 -6.15 -26.59
C PRO A 1028 -19.57 -6.81 -26.63
N VAL A 1029 -19.75 -7.74 -27.56
CA VAL A 1029 -20.97 -8.57 -27.65
C VAL A 1029 -21.09 -9.42 -26.38
N PRO A 1030 -22.24 -9.40 -25.66
CA PRO A 1030 -22.44 -10.29 -24.53
C PRO A 1030 -22.51 -11.75 -25.02
N PHE A 1031 -21.71 -12.63 -24.42
CA PHE A 1031 -21.75 -14.05 -24.75
C PHE A 1031 -23.16 -14.62 -24.46
N GLY A 1032 -23.80 -15.20 -25.48
CA GLY A 1032 -25.04 -15.96 -25.32
C GLY A 1032 -24.83 -17.26 -24.54
N ALA A 1033 -25.85 -18.13 -24.54
CA ALA A 1033 -25.90 -19.36 -23.73
C ALA A 1033 -24.77 -20.40 -23.99
N HIS A 1034 -23.86 -20.14 -24.92
CA HIS A 1034 -22.65 -20.93 -25.18
C HIS A 1034 -21.40 -20.03 -25.12
N ALA A 1035 -20.92 -19.74 -23.91
CA ALA A 1035 -19.63 -19.10 -23.70
C ALA A 1035 -18.47 -20.10 -23.96
N PRO A 1036 -17.36 -19.67 -24.60
CA PRO A 1036 -16.27 -20.57 -25.01
C PRO A 1036 -15.39 -21.08 -23.85
N PHE A 1037 -15.67 -20.71 -22.60
CA PHE A 1037 -14.96 -21.19 -21.41
C PHE A 1037 -15.93 -21.84 -20.41
N ARG A 1038 -16.15 -23.16 -20.56
CA ARG A 1038 -16.38 -24.00 -19.39
C ARG A 1038 -15.05 -24.22 -18.67
N PRO A 1039 -15.00 -24.22 -17.33
CA PRO A 1039 -13.88 -24.83 -16.61
C PRO A 1039 -13.89 -26.33 -16.94
N THR A 1040 -12.89 -26.80 -17.70
CA THR A 1040 -12.63 -28.24 -17.80
C THR A 1040 -12.22 -28.77 -16.43
N GLY A 1041 -12.77 -29.91 -16.02
CA GLY A 1041 -12.31 -30.62 -14.83
C GLY A 1041 -10.80 -30.95 -14.92
N PRO A 1042 -10.14 -31.19 -13.78
CA PRO A 1042 -8.68 -31.35 -13.74
C PRO A 1042 -8.23 -32.52 -14.64
N SER A 1043 -7.51 -32.21 -15.72
CA SER A 1043 -6.98 -33.21 -16.63
C SER A 1043 -5.91 -34.07 -15.93
N ALA A 1044 -5.90 -35.37 -16.19
CA ALA A 1044 -5.00 -36.34 -15.56
C ALA A 1044 -3.48 -36.13 -15.79
N ASN A 1045 -3.08 -35.10 -16.54
CA ASN A 1045 -1.69 -34.79 -16.89
C ASN A 1045 -1.05 -33.69 -16.01
N MET A 1046 -1.38 -33.63 -14.71
CA MET A 1046 -0.56 -32.87 -13.76
C MET A 1046 0.80 -33.54 -13.59
N ARG A 1047 1.86 -32.93 -14.11
CA ARG A 1047 3.23 -33.30 -13.74
C ARG A 1047 3.41 -33.09 -12.24
N HIS A 1048 3.55 -34.18 -11.48
CA HIS A 1048 3.79 -34.12 -10.04
C HIS A 1048 5.13 -33.43 -9.74
N PHE A 1049 5.06 -32.23 -9.15
CA PHE A 1049 6.20 -31.68 -8.43
C PHE A 1049 6.44 -32.53 -7.18
N ARG A 1050 7.43 -33.42 -7.25
CA ARG A 1050 7.89 -34.24 -6.12
C ARG A 1050 8.36 -33.27 -5.01
N LYS A 1051 7.72 -33.29 -3.84
CA LYS A 1051 8.26 -32.59 -2.67
C LYS A 1051 9.67 -33.15 -2.38
N PRO A 1052 10.68 -32.31 -2.10
CA PRO A 1052 11.95 -32.83 -1.59
C PRO A 1052 11.69 -33.51 -0.25
N LYS A 1053 12.17 -34.75 -0.08
CA LYS A 1053 12.37 -35.32 1.25
C LYS A 1053 13.55 -34.60 1.89
N LEU A 1054 13.42 -34.22 3.15
CA LEU A 1054 14.59 -33.98 3.99
C LEU A 1054 15.28 -35.33 4.26
N PRO A 1055 16.62 -35.37 4.37
CA PRO A 1055 17.28 -36.56 4.92
C PRO A 1055 16.82 -36.75 6.36
N GLU A 1056 16.60 -38.01 6.74
CA GLU A 1056 16.38 -38.39 8.14
C GLU A 1056 17.72 -38.26 8.87
N LEU A 1057 17.71 -37.68 10.07
CA LEU A 1057 18.90 -37.61 10.93
C LEU A 1057 19.08 -38.98 11.59
N GLU A 1058 20.09 -39.73 11.16
CA GLU A 1058 20.67 -40.78 12.00
C GLU A 1058 21.33 -40.13 13.23
N THR A 1059 21.34 -40.86 14.35
CA THR A 1059 21.59 -40.37 15.72
C THR A 1059 23.04 -40.03 16.01
#